data_AF-A0A6H1K5Z4-F1
#
_entry.id   AF-A0A6H1K5Z4-F1
#
_cell.length_a   1.000
_cell.length_b   1.000
_cell.length_c   1.000
_cell.angle_alpha   90.00
_cell.angle_beta   90.00
_cell.angle_gamma   90.00
#
_symmetry.space_group_name_H-M   'P 1'
#
loop_
_entity.id
_entity.type
_entity.pdbx_description
1 polymer ?
#
loop_
_entity_poly.entity_id
_entity_poly.type
_entity_poly.pdbx_seq_one_letter_code
_entity_poly.pdbx_strand_id
1 'polypeptide(L)'
;MREVNEDTSSYAGQRAAGEAIERGGGGLSVAALLSRAGLAAGPEPVVSGTGPGAGEVDPTTSVTGEGEGEGEGAGVAPSGPGTEGEHDAGASHGSAPPPTSPDVDGLASAIAEAAGPFVPEGRLSPDSDFFDAGGTSVGAVELVAALEDSLGVELDLDEVFADARPRSLARRWLATAGTAAAPAAPGTSETPAPAWSSAPPVPAPRTAPPGTVPRTPLPSTTGASWTAVGDTPLSPSSPPSAYSRPSSDPSARPEDLERILADLSLADRLPWTGSPEPLPPRRILLTGATGFLGGHLLLDLLRHSDAHVYCLVRATDEEAASARLGAALKTHRLPWSSEIRRRVTVLPGDIRRPRLGLSDDLWNTLAHELDSVVGVAAAVDFLRGYQSLRQSNVIGALTLAELAATGPPKPLHHISSIAVFNEVGIASMGEDDQLAHADRLVAGYDQTKWAAEVALRRARDHGLVVTAMRPGGIGGHTRTGAYNPQDLSSGLISAFARFRTVPAFQYLNSAPVDWVSRVAAAVVCEPDAWGHDYNLTGVPNTLDDVVRDMAFGGMHVRVQDWDEWRADALARLEADPVPELDFLTRVLRSPTALRLCEATLKGPAATGERTAALVEALGLRPPARYDSRAQLRTFERLAEDGLARLPHKDDQPYLWFPETTEGSVGPVGTAADTPCSMALTLSIASMYQLVGERRVDAGGELVCSAVHPEPLVVAHGDVWVRPEEGIPREHGQHHRLLRYRLLLRDADGGRWWLEGHKHARARRDVWRQTRALRVDIGREGEPAALTGELVVPADSYVRDQIDGIKVDPRLTAREQRAAKLTWLAWFGLEMGRGLLGPFARAAADLLDLRRTPTSPERHL
;
A
#
# COMPACT_ATOMS: atom_id res chain seq x y z
N MET A 1 20.65 46.96 26.03
CA MET A 1 20.15 46.64 27.39
C MET A 1 20.12 47.95 28.16
N ARG A 2 18.93 48.34 28.66
CA ARG A 2 18.46 49.68 29.09
C ARG A 2 18.10 50.61 27.92
N GLU A 3 16.90 51.21 28.04
CA GLU A 3 16.17 52.04 27.07
C GLU A 3 15.46 51.35 25.90
N VAL A 4 14.58 50.38 26.20
CA VAL A 4 13.28 50.21 25.50
C VAL A 4 12.33 49.58 26.52
N ASN A 5 11.74 50.41 27.39
CA ASN A 5 10.79 49.95 28.39
C ASN A 5 9.81 51.09 28.73
N GLU A 6 9.05 51.51 27.74
CA GLU A 6 7.90 52.43 27.88
C GLU A 6 7.05 52.32 26.60
N ASP A 7 6.20 51.29 26.53
CA ASP A 7 4.90 51.32 25.83
C ASP A 7 4.13 50.01 26.06
N THR A 8 3.76 49.77 27.31
CA THR A 8 2.79 48.74 27.71
C THR A 8 1.47 49.42 28.07
N SER A 9 0.62 49.70 27.08
CA SER A 9 -0.76 50.16 27.31
C SER A 9 -1.75 49.91 26.16
N SER A 10 -1.62 48.84 25.36
CA SER A 10 -2.66 48.47 24.38
C SER A 10 -3.12 47.00 24.39
N TYR A 11 -2.74 46.20 25.39
CA TYR A 11 -3.05 44.76 25.43
C TYR A 11 -3.86 44.31 26.67
N ALA A 12 -4.60 45.22 27.30
CA ALA A 12 -5.49 44.89 28.42
C ALA A 12 -7.00 44.81 28.06
N GLY A 13 -7.38 45.19 26.83
CA GLY A 13 -8.80 45.23 26.41
C GLY A 13 -9.32 44.00 25.66
N GLN A 14 -8.44 43.11 25.16
CA GLN A 14 -8.84 41.95 24.34
C GLN A 14 -8.85 40.61 25.10
N ARG A 15 -8.46 40.60 26.39
CA ARG A 15 -8.49 39.41 27.25
C ARG A 15 -9.81 39.23 28.02
N ALA A 16 -10.76 40.16 27.93
CA ALA A 16 -12.05 40.09 28.63
C ALA A 16 -13.25 39.72 27.73
N ALA A 17 -13.07 39.57 26.42
CA ALA A 17 -14.13 39.14 25.49
C ALA A 17 -14.04 37.64 25.12
N GLY A 18 -12.91 36.98 25.41
CA GLY A 18 -12.69 35.55 25.10
C GLY A 18 -13.13 34.57 26.18
N GLU A 19 -13.28 35.00 27.43
CA GLU A 19 -13.61 34.11 28.56
C GLU A 19 -15.11 34.04 28.90
N ALA A 20 -15.98 34.69 28.13
CA ALA A 20 -17.44 34.63 28.31
C ALA A 20 -18.16 33.61 27.40
N ILE A 21 -17.44 32.90 26.52
CA ILE A 21 -18.03 31.95 25.56
C ILE A 21 -17.91 30.48 26.03
N GLU A 22 -17.09 30.19 27.06
CA GLU A 22 -16.85 28.81 27.54
C GLU A 22 -17.71 28.37 28.75
N ARG A 23 -18.69 29.15 29.23
CA ARG A 23 -19.57 28.71 30.32
C ARG A 23 -21.02 29.14 30.13
N GLY A 24 -21.89 28.20 29.76
CA GLY A 24 -23.34 28.32 29.93
C GLY A 24 -24.16 27.76 28.78
N GLY A 25 -24.74 26.58 29.01
CA GLY A 25 -25.59 25.88 28.04
C GLY A 25 -26.94 26.55 27.75
N GLY A 26 -27.54 26.14 26.64
CA GLY A 26 -28.91 26.43 26.24
C GLY A 26 -29.15 25.97 24.81
N GLY A 27 -29.83 24.83 24.64
CA GLY A 27 -30.14 24.24 23.33
C GLY A 27 -30.93 25.19 22.43
N LEU A 28 -30.51 25.33 21.18
CA LEU A 28 -31.25 26.04 20.14
C LEU A 28 -32.07 25.04 19.34
N SER A 29 -33.39 25.26 19.29
CA SER A 29 -34.34 24.40 18.58
C SER A 29 -34.25 24.60 17.07
N VAL A 30 -34.55 23.53 16.33
CA VAL A 30 -34.54 23.46 14.85
C VAL A 30 -35.44 24.55 14.21
N ALA A 31 -36.44 25.06 14.92
CA ALA A 31 -37.29 26.16 14.46
C ALA A 31 -36.59 27.54 14.44
N ALA A 32 -35.55 27.76 15.26
CA ALA A 32 -34.76 29.00 15.25
C ALA A 32 -33.70 29.03 14.12
N LEU A 33 -33.36 27.86 13.58
CA LEU A 33 -32.43 27.71 12.46
C LEU A 33 -33.12 27.97 11.11
N LEU A 34 -34.42 27.65 11.00
CA LEU A 34 -35.19 27.80 9.77
C LEU A 34 -35.69 29.23 9.49
N SER A 35 -35.75 30.12 10.49
CA SER A 35 -36.08 31.54 10.27
C SER A 35 -34.89 32.38 9.78
N ARG A 36 -33.65 31.90 9.96
CA ARG A 36 -32.42 32.53 9.43
C ARG A 36 -32.10 32.14 7.99
N ALA A 37 -32.77 31.13 7.43
CA ALA A 37 -32.63 30.67 6.05
C ALA A 37 -33.72 31.19 5.10
N GLY A 38 -34.60 32.08 5.56
CA GLY A 38 -35.50 32.85 4.68
C GLY A 38 -36.53 32.03 3.89
N LEU A 39 -37.00 30.90 4.43
CA LEU A 39 -38.00 30.07 3.75
C LEU A 39 -39.03 29.52 4.74
N ALA A 40 -40.21 30.15 4.83
CA ALA A 40 -41.49 29.44 4.98
C ALA A 40 -42.73 30.36 4.89
N ALA A 41 -43.84 29.70 4.50
CA ALA A 41 -45.26 30.09 4.40
C ALA A 41 -45.66 30.63 3.01
N GLY A 42 -46.39 29.91 2.14
CA GLY A 42 -47.62 29.09 2.33
C GLY A 42 -48.88 29.97 2.14
N PRO A 43 -50.12 29.47 1.90
CA PRO A 43 -50.60 28.15 1.45
C PRO A 43 -51.72 28.18 0.36
N GLU A 44 -51.98 27.04 -0.30
CA GLU A 44 -53.29 26.43 -0.69
C GLU A 44 -54.41 27.20 -1.48
N PRO A 45 -55.49 26.57 -2.01
CA PRO A 45 -55.64 25.23 -2.63
C PRO A 45 -56.61 25.17 -3.86
N VAL A 46 -56.81 23.94 -4.37
CA VAL A 46 -58.02 23.32 -5.01
C VAL A 46 -58.42 23.48 -6.51
N VAL A 47 -58.82 22.30 -7.03
CA VAL A 47 -59.92 21.92 -7.97
C VAL A 47 -59.65 21.75 -9.49
N SER A 48 -59.93 20.51 -9.90
CA SER A 48 -60.51 20.00 -11.16
C SER A 48 -59.74 20.04 -12.48
N GLY A 49 -59.66 18.85 -13.10
CA GLY A 49 -60.64 18.55 -14.15
C GLY A 49 -60.07 18.30 -15.54
N THR A 50 -60.26 17.05 -16.00
CA THR A 50 -60.59 16.65 -17.39
C THR A 50 -59.58 16.97 -18.51
N GLY A 51 -59.16 15.91 -19.23
CA GLY A 51 -58.55 15.99 -20.57
C GLY A 51 -59.52 16.59 -21.62
N PRO A 52 -59.25 16.54 -22.95
CA PRO A 52 -58.47 15.52 -23.65
C PRO A 52 -57.54 16.06 -24.78
N GLY A 53 -56.83 15.14 -25.44
CA GLY A 53 -57.00 14.97 -26.88
C GLY A 53 -56.15 15.78 -27.86
N ALA A 54 -55.38 14.99 -28.62
CA ALA A 54 -55.37 14.94 -30.09
C ALA A 54 -54.21 15.62 -30.83
N GLY A 55 -53.67 14.86 -31.79
CA GLY A 55 -53.11 15.43 -33.01
C GLY A 55 -51.94 14.67 -33.62
N GLU A 56 -52.15 13.42 -34.05
CA GLU A 56 -52.09 13.01 -35.49
C GLU A 56 -50.82 13.42 -36.29
N VAL A 57 -50.14 12.57 -37.08
CA VAL A 57 -50.62 11.83 -38.26
C VAL A 57 -49.51 10.87 -38.74
N ASP A 58 -49.89 9.62 -39.02
CA ASP A 58 -49.22 8.55 -39.78
C ASP A 58 -49.71 8.64 -41.27
N PRO A 59 -49.53 7.70 -42.23
CA PRO A 59 -48.42 6.86 -42.70
C PRO A 59 -48.21 7.03 -44.24
N THR A 60 -47.33 6.20 -44.84
CA THR A 60 -47.63 5.25 -45.95
C THR A 60 -46.55 5.09 -47.04
N THR A 61 -46.04 3.84 -47.14
CA THR A 61 -45.83 2.94 -48.33
C THR A 61 -45.06 3.45 -49.57
N SER A 62 -44.30 2.67 -50.35
CA SER A 62 -43.99 1.22 -50.47
C SER A 62 -42.97 1.07 -51.64
N VAL A 63 -42.42 -0.14 -51.87
CA VAL A 63 -42.45 -0.89 -53.17
C VAL A 63 -41.24 -1.86 -53.36
N THR A 64 -41.58 -3.16 -53.24
CA THR A 64 -41.31 -4.38 -54.05
C THR A 64 -39.92 -4.94 -54.39
N GLY A 65 -39.85 -6.29 -54.33
CA GLY A 65 -39.12 -7.16 -55.27
C GLY A 65 -39.20 -8.65 -54.90
N GLU A 66 -39.91 -9.45 -55.70
CA GLU A 66 -40.26 -10.88 -55.55
C GLU A 66 -39.15 -11.86 -56.01
N GLY A 67 -39.32 -13.17 -55.73
CA GLY A 67 -38.63 -14.27 -56.42
C GLY A 67 -38.80 -15.67 -55.80
N GLU A 68 -39.37 -16.60 -56.57
CA GLU A 68 -39.90 -17.96 -56.29
C GLU A 68 -38.85 -19.08 -56.06
N GLY A 69 -39.30 -20.27 -55.60
CA GLY A 69 -38.55 -21.54 -55.76
C GLY A 69 -39.04 -22.73 -54.91
N GLU A 70 -39.43 -23.81 -55.58
CA GLU A 70 -40.11 -25.04 -55.13
C GLU A 70 -39.22 -26.11 -54.43
N GLY A 71 -39.86 -27.13 -53.81
CA GLY A 71 -39.51 -28.53 -54.14
C GLY A 71 -38.99 -29.49 -53.05
N GLU A 72 -39.92 -30.32 -52.53
CA GLU A 72 -39.83 -31.77 -52.28
C GLU A 72 -38.85 -32.42 -51.27
N GLY A 73 -39.40 -33.40 -50.53
CA GLY A 73 -38.64 -34.62 -50.17
C GLY A 73 -38.85 -35.23 -48.78
N ALA A 74 -40.06 -35.71 -48.47
CA ALA A 74 -40.35 -36.52 -47.30
C ALA A 74 -39.90 -38.00 -47.47
N GLY A 75 -39.75 -38.73 -46.36
CA GLY A 75 -39.82 -40.19 -46.43
C GLY A 75 -39.64 -40.96 -45.12
N VAL A 76 -40.76 -41.56 -44.68
CA VAL A 76 -40.90 -42.92 -44.12
C VAL A 76 -41.38 -43.00 -42.65
N ALA A 77 -42.69 -43.22 -42.51
CA ALA A 77 -43.36 -44.03 -41.49
C ALA A 77 -43.64 -45.44 -42.10
N PRO A 78 -44.45 -46.37 -41.55
CA PRO A 78 -45.12 -46.48 -40.23
C PRO A 78 -45.07 -47.92 -39.64
N SER A 79 -45.66 -48.15 -38.44
CA SER A 79 -46.64 -49.23 -38.13
C SER A 79 -46.88 -49.38 -36.61
N GLY A 80 -48.15 -49.26 -36.18
CA GLY A 80 -48.67 -49.85 -34.92
C GLY A 80 -49.16 -51.30 -35.19
N PRO A 81 -50.10 -51.90 -34.42
CA PRO A 81 -50.83 -51.45 -33.22
C PRO A 81 -50.91 -52.53 -32.09
N GLY A 82 -51.69 -52.31 -31.01
CA GLY A 82 -52.14 -53.44 -30.17
C GLY A 82 -52.68 -53.17 -28.76
N THR A 83 -53.99 -52.88 -28.68
CA THR A 83 -55.03 -53.52 -27.83
C THR A 83 -55.04 -53.44 -26.28
N GLU A 84 -56.16 -52.85 -25.81
CA GLU A 84 -57.19 -53.38 -24.88
C GLU A 84 -56.99 -53.42 -23.35
N GLY A 85 -58.04 -53.00 -22.63
CA GLY A 85 -58.44 -53.67 -21.37
C GLY A 85 -58.79 -52.83 -20.13
N GLU A 86 -59.89 -52.06 -20.21
CA GLU A 86 -60.93 -51.75 -19.19
C GLU A 86 -60.78 -51.93 -17.65
N HIS A 87 -61.32 -50.91 -16.94
CA HIS A 87 -61.99 -50.82 -15.61
C HIS A 87 -61.19 -51.07 -14.31
N ASP A 88 -61.03 -50.01 -13.49
CA ASP A 88 -61.87 -49.85 -12.28
C ASP A 88 -61.80 -48.42 -11.71
N ALA A 89 -62.94 -47.95 -11.20
CA ALA A 89 -63.13 -46.61 -10.63
C ALA A 89 -62.85 -46.65 -9.12
N GLY A 90 -61.82 -45.91 -8.68
CA GLY A 90 -61.54 -45.65 -7.27
C GLY A 90 -61.29 -44.17 -7.03
N ALA A 91 -62.33 -43.44 -6.66
CA ALA A 91 -62.20 -42.07 -6.17
C ALA A 91 -61.35 -42.07 -4.89
N SER A 92 -60.21 -41.37 -4.91
CA SER A 92 -59.52 -40.97 -3.69
C SER A 92 -58.96 -39.56 -3.84
N HIS A 93 -59.08 -38.82 -2.74
CA HIS A 93 -58.95 -37.38 -2.63
C HIS A 93 -57.66 -36.80 -3.22
N GLY A 94 -57.81 -35.71 -3.97
CA GLY A 94 -56.73 -34.81 -4.27
C GLY A 94 -56.11 -34.27 -2.98
N SER A 95 -54.94 -34.78 -2.65
CA SER A 95 -53.99 -34.04 -1.84
C SER A 95 -53.19 -33.18 -2.80
N ALA A 96 -53.37 -31.86 -2.73
CA ALA A 96 -52.38 -30.93 -3.23
C ALA A 96 -51.02 -31.31 -2.59
N PRO A 97 -49.90 -31.24 -3.33
CA PRO A 97 -48.59 -31.39 -2.71
C PRO A 97 -48.43 -30.30 -1.64
N PRO A 98 -47.81 -30.60 -0.49
CA PRO A 98 -47.55 -29.57 0.51
C PRO A 98 -46.68 -28.47 -0.10
N PRO A 99 -46.82 -27.21 0.33
CA PRO A 99 -45.94 -26.14 -0.13
C PRO A 99 -44.51 -26.51 0.22
N THR A 100 -43.69 -26.70 -0.81
CA THR A 100 -42.28 -27.05 -0.70
C THR A 100 -41.57 -25.97 0.09
N SER A 101 -41.01 -26.33 1.25
CA SER A 101 -39.89 -25.59 1.82
C SER A 101 -38.85 -25.38 0.72
N PRO A 102 -38.29 -24.17 0.57
CA PRO A 102 -37.34 -23.92 -0.50
C PRO A 102 -36.16 -24.90 -0.42
N ASP A 103 -36.04 -25.73 -1.46
CA ASP A 103 -35.01 -26.76 -1.57
C ASP A 103 -33.66 -26.09 -1.86
N VAL A 104 -32.66 -26.41 -1.02
CA VAL A 104 -31.29 -25.90 -1.16
C VAL A 104 -30.75 -26.18 -2.56
N ASP A 105 -31.02 -27.35 -3.13
CA ASP A 105 -30.49 -27.72 -4.45
C ASP A 105 -31.18 -26.96 -5.59
N GLY A 106 -32.49 -26.69 -5.46
CA GLY A 106 -33.23 -25.82 -6.38
C GLY A 106 -32.71 -24.39 -6.37
N LEU A 107 -32.55 -23.80 -5.18
CA LEU A 107 -32.02 -22.44 -5.03
C LEU A 107 -30.54 -22.36 -5.48
N ALA A 108 -29.73 -23.35 -5.15
CA ALA A 108 -28.33 -23.39 -5.60
C ALA A 108 -28.21 -23.44 -7.13
N SER A 109 -29.11 -24.16 -7.81
CA SER A 109 -29.15 -24.20 -9.28
C SER A 109 -29.56 -22.86 -9.87
N ALA A 110 -30.55 -22.19 -9.29
CA ALA A 110 -30.98 -20.86 -9.72
C ALA A 110 -29.88 -19.79 -9.51
N ILE A 111 -29.19 -19.81 -8.36
CA ILE A 111 -28.05 -18.93 -8.11
C ILE A 111 -26.91 -19.22 -9.10
N ALA A 112 -26.66 -20.48 -9.43
CA ALA A 112 -25.63 -20.86 -10.40
C ALA A 112 -25.95 -20.36 -11.83
N GLU A 113 -27.22 -20.38 -12.22
CA GLU A 113 -27.70 -19.82 -13.49
C GLU A 113 -27.55 -18.30 -13.51
N ALA A 114 -27.97 -17.61 -12.44
CA ALA A 114 -27.81 -16.17 -12.29
C ALA A 114 -26.34 -15.71 -12.29
N ALA A 115 -25.42 -16.56 -11.82
CA ALA A 115 -23.98 -16.30 -11.83
C ALA A 115 -23.32 -16.51 -13.21
N GLY A 116 -23.95 -17.27 -14.11
CA GLY A 116 -23.43 -17.62 -15.44
C GLY A 116 -22.95 -16.42 -16.28
N PRO A 117 -23.72 -15.33 -16.43
CA PRO A 117 -23.33 -14.14 -17.19
C PRO A 117 -22.06 -13.44 -16.69
N PHE A 118 -21.68 -13.64 -15.43
CA PHE A 118 -20.59 -12.94 -14.77
C PHE A 118 -19.29 -13.77 -14.69
N VAL A 119 -19.27 -14.97 -15.29
CA VAL A 119 -18.09 -15.84 -15.39
C VAL A 119 -17.69 -16.08 -16.87
N PRO A 120 -16.39 -16.17 -17.20
CA PRO A 120 -15.93 -16.32 -18.59
C PRO A 120 -16.50 -17.51 -19.36
N GLU A 121 -16.79 -18.63 -18.67
CA GLU A 121 -17.36 -19.82 -19.31
C GLU A 121 -18.88 -19.72 -19.54
N GLY A 122 -19.53 -18.65 -19.07
CA GLY A 122 -20.98 -18.45 -19.20
C GLY A 122 -21.84 -19.38 -18.33
N ARG A 123 -21.21 -20.23 -17.52
CA ARG A 123 -21.87 -21.25 -16.69
C ARG A 123 -21.09 -21.48 -15.41
N LEU A 124 -21.81 -21.68 -14.30
CA LEU A 124 -21.23 -22.03 -13.00
C LEU A 124 -21.88 -23.32 -12.49
N SER A 125 -21.10 -24.21 -11.88
CA SER A 125 -21.65 -25.37 -11.18
C SER A 125 -22.09 -24.96 -9.76
N PRO A 126 -23.15 -25.56 -9.19
CA PRO A 126 -23.60 -25.26 -7.82
C PRO A 126 -22.53 -25.44 -6.73
N ASP A 127 -21.48 -26.24 -6.99
CA ASP A 127 -20.36 -26.50 -6.09
C ASP A 127 -19.09 -25.69 -6.40
N SER A 128 -19.06 -24.99 -7.54
CA SER A 128 -17.89 -24.21 -7.95
C SER A 128 -17.97 -22.81 -7.37
N ASP A 129 -16.86 -22.36 -6.77
CA ASP A 129 -16.76 -20.98 -6.28
C ASP A 129 -16.71 -20.03 -7.48
N PHE A 130 -17.56 -19.00 -7.45
CA PHE A 130 -17.70 -18.00 -8.50
C PHE A 130 -16.36 -17.38 -8.93
N PHE A 131 -15.49 -17.06 -7.97
CA PHE A 131 -14.21 -16.43 -8.25
C PHE A 131 -13.19 -17.42 -8.80
N ASP A 132 -13.24 -18.69 -8.38
CA ASP A 132 -12.42 -19.74 -8.97
C ASP A 132 -12.78 -19.99 -10.44
N ALA A 133 -14.06 -19.86 -10.79
CA ALA A 133 -14.57 -19.89 -12.15
C ALA A 133 -14.20 -18.63 -12.98
N GLY A 134 -13.52 -17.65 -12.39
CA GLY A 134 -13.06 -16.43 -13.07
C GLY A 134 -13.97 -15.21 -12.88
N GLY A 135 -14.96 -15.30 -11.99
CA GLY A 135 -15.76 -14.16 -11.56
C GLY A 135 -14.91 -13.06 -10.91
N THR A 136 -15.33 -11.81 -11.05
CA THR A 136 -14.62 -10.63 -10.53
C THR A 136 -15.35 -10.01 -9.34
N SER A 137 -14.68 -9.17 -8.55
CA SER A 137 -15.33 -8.43 -7.45
C SER A 137 -16.46 -7.51 -7.95
N VAL A 138 -16.36 -6.98 -9.17
CA VAL A 138 -17.45 -6.19 -9.79
C VAL A 138 -18.61 -7.11 -10.18
N GLY A 139 -18.31 -8.25 -10.81
CA GLY A 139 -19.31 -9.27 -11.12
C GLY A 139 -19.99 -9.85 -9.88
N ALA A 140 -19.34 -9.88 -8.72
CA ALA A 140 -19.96 -10.28 -7.46
C ALA A 140 -21.00 -9.25 -6.96
N VAL A 141 -20.74 -7.95 -7.13
CA VAL A 141 -21.72 -6.89 -6.82
C VAL A 141 -22.92 -6.98 -7.76
N GLU A 142 -22.66 -7.16 -9.05
CA GLU A 142 -23.71 -7.35 -10.06
C GLU A 142 -24.51 -8.64 -9.82
N LEU A 143 -23.84 -9.71 -9.38
CA LEU A 143 -24.50 -10.95 -8.97
C LEU A 143 -25.43 -10.72 -7.79
N VAL A 144 -24.99 -10.05 -6.71
CA VAL A 144 -25.87 -9.76 -5.56
C VAL A 144 -27.11 -9.00 -6.01
N ALA A 145 -26.95 -7.95 -6.82
CA ALA A 145 -28.08 -7.20 -7.37
C ALA A 145 -29.00 -8.08 -8.23
N ALA A 146 -28.43 -8.94 -9.10
CA ALA A 146 -29.21 -9.85 -9.92
C ALA A 146 -29.97 -10.90 -9.08
N LEU A 147 -29.38 -11.39 -7.99
CA LEU A 147 -30.02 -12.34 -7.07
C LEU A 147 -31.20 -11.71 -6.32
N GLU A 148 -31.06 -10.46 -5.89
CA GLU A 148 -32.15 -9.69 -5.29
C GLU A 148 -33.27 -9.46 -6.31
N ASP A 149 -32.94 -8.94 -7.50
CA ASP A 149 -33.91 -8.59 -8.53
C ASP A 149 -34.66 -9.80 -9.12
N SER A 150 -33.96 -10.92 -9.36
CA SER A 150 -34.51 -12.06 -10.10
C SER A 150 -35.01 -13.21 -9.22
N LEU A 151 -34.42 -13.38 -8.03
CA LEU A 151 -34.73 -14.50 -7.13
C LEU A 151 -35.26 -14.03 -5.76
N GLY A 152 -35.28 -12.72 -5.48
CA GLY A 152 -35.64 -12.20 -4.15
C GLY A 152 -34.66 -12.62 -3.05
N VAL A 153 -33.42 -12.94 -3.45
CA VAL A 153 -32.38 -13.45 -2.56
C VAL A 153 -31.49 -12.28 -2.14
N GLU A 154 -31.79 -11.72 -0.97
CA GLU A 154 -30.97 -10.69 -0.34
C GLU A 154 -29.77 -11.34 0.37
N LEU A 155 -28.57 -11.09 -0.13
CA LEU A 155 -27.30 -11.55 0.46
C LEU A 155 -26.39 -10.36 0.73
N ASP A 156 -25.69 -10.39 1.86
CA ASP A 156 -24.62 -9.41 2.09
C ASP A 156 -23.44 -9.72 1.15
N LEU A 157 -22.82 -8.68 0.60
CA LEU A 157 -21.65 -8.82 -0.24
C LEU A 157 -20.48 -9.49 0.51
N ASP A 158 -20.35 -9.26 1.83
CA ASP A 158 -19.38 -9.95 2.68
C ASP A 158 -19.65 -11.48 2.74
N GLU A 159 -20.92 -11.93 2.63
CA GLU A 159 -21.28 -13.35 2.59
C GLU A 159 -20.89 -13.99 1.26
N VAL A 160 -21.01 -13.25 0.15
CA VAL A 160 -20.57 -13.69 -1.18
C VAL A 160 -19.05 -13.79 -1.24
N PHE A 161 -18.33 -12.75 -0.79
CA PHE A 161 -16.87 -12.81 -0.75
C PHE A 161 -16.32 -13.91 0.16
N ALA A 162 -17.09 -14.29 1.18
CA ALA A 162 -16.71 -15.34 2.08
C ALA A 162 -16.71 -16.76 1.48
N ASP A 163 -17.75 -17.10 0.73
CA ASP A 163 -17.90 -18.38 0.02
C ASP A 163 -18.93 -18.23 -1.10
N ALA A 164 -18.45 -18.00 -2.32
CA ALA A 164 -19.30 -17.70 -3.47
C ALA A 164 -19.79 -18.94 -4.22
N ARG A 165 -19.84 -20.10 -3.56
CA ARG A 165 -20.49 -21.29 -4.12
C ARG A 165 -22.01 -21.13 -4.05
N PRO A 166 -22.74 -21.32 -5.17
CA PRO A 166 -24.19 -21.20 -5.18
C PRO A 166 -24.90 -22.01 -4.09
N ARG A 167 -24.41 -23.23 -3.80
CA ARG A 167 -24.96 -24.07 -2.72
C ARG A 167 -24.70 -23.50 -1.32
N SER A 168 -23.54 -22.89 -1.09
CA SER A 168 -23.23 -22.23 0.18
C SER A 168 -24.12 -21.01 0.39
N LEU A 169 -24.27 -20.18 -0.65
CA LEU A 169 -25.15 -19.00 -0.64
C LEU A 169 -26.61 -19.39 -0.39
N ALA A 170 -27.10 -20.41 -1.09
CA ALA A 170 -28.45 -20.96 -0.89
C ALA A 170 -28.67 -21.40 0.56
N ARG A 171 -27.72 -22.17 1.14
CA ARG A 171 -27.83 -22.62 2.54
C ARG A 171 -27.87 -21.46 3.53
N ARG A 172 -27.01 -20.45 3.35
CA ARG A 172 -26.93 -19.28 4.23
C ARG A 172 -28.22 -18.48 4.19
N TRP A 173 -28.69 -18.16 2.99
CA TRP A 173 -29.94 -17.43 2.81
C TRP A 173 -31.14 -18.17 3.38
N LEU A 174 -31.21 -19.49 3.19
CA LEU A 174 -32.29 -20.31 3.75
C LEU A 174 -32.25 -20.40 5.28
N ALA A 175 -31.06 -20.42 5.87
CA ALA A 175 -30.89 -20.40 7.32
C ALA A 175 -31.39 -19.08 7.94
N THR A 176 -31.11 -17.94 7.30
CA THR A 176 -31.56 -16.62 7.76
C THR A 176 -33.04 -16.37 7.45
N ALA A 177 -33.53 -16.75 6.27
CA ALA A 177 -34.94 -16.68 5.89
C ALA A 177 -35.84 -17.55 6.79
N GLY A 178 -35.35 -18.72 7.22
CA GLY A 178 -36.06 -19.61 8.16
C GLY A 178 -36.20 -19.02 9.57
N THR A 179 -35.27 -18.18 10.01
CA THR A 179 -35.34 -17.49 11.31
C THR A 179 -36.25 -16.25 11.32
N ALA A 180 -36.52 -15.64 10.16
CA ALA A 180 -37.42 -14.50 10.05
C ALA A 180 -38.92 -14.89 10.08
N ALA A 181 -39.25 -16.19 9.94
CA ALA A 181 -40.60 -16.69 9.74
C ALA A 181 -41.25 -17.38 10.96
N ALA A 182 -40.82 -17.08 12.20
CA ALA A 182 -41.49 -17.58 13.40
C ALA A 182 -42.34 -16.48 14.07
N PRO A 183 -43.69 -16.52 14.01
CA PRO A 183 -44.52 -15.65 14.83
C PRO A 183 -44.43 -16.09 16.30
N ALA A 184 -44.04 -15.16 17.18
CA ALA A 184 -44.09 -15.37 18.62
C ALA A 184 -45.52 -15.73 19.05
N ALA A 185 -45.69 -16.92 19.64
CA ALA A 185 -46.94 -17.31 20.27
C ALA A 185 -47.23 -16.41 21.50
N PRO A 186 -48.48 -16.00 21.75
CA PRO A 186 -48.81 -15.11 22.85
C PRO A 186 -48.62 -15.82 24.20
N GLY A 187 -47.95 -15.12 25.11
CA GLY A 187 -47.47 -15.65 26.38
C GLY A 187 -48.57 -16.15 27.31
N THR A 188 -48.30 -17.26 27.97
CA THR A 188 -48.96 -17.65 29.22
C THR A 188 -48.10 -17.22 30.39
N SER A 189 -48.63 -16.26 31.15
CA SER A 189 -48.15 -15.86 32.45
C SER A 189 -48.27 -17.01 33.45
N GLU A 190 -47.20 -17.34 34.15
CA GLU A 190 -47.33 -17.99 35.46
C GLU A 190 -46.27 -17.48 36.46
N THR A 191 -46.80 -17.26 37.66
CA THR A 191 -46.34 -16.50 38.83
C THR A 191 -45.11 -17.10 39.54
N PRO A 192 -44.27 -16.30 40.22
CA PRO A 192 -43.09 -16.80 40.95
C PRO A 192 -43.40 -17.17 42.41
N ALA A 193 -42.87 -18.30 42.90
CA ALA A 193 -42.42 -18.57 44.28
C ALA A 193 -42.03 -20.07 44.47
N PRO A 194 -41.29 -20.48 45.53
CA PRO A 194 -40.23 -19.81 46.27
C PRO A 194 -38.94 -20.67 46.39
N ALA A 195 -37.94 -20.10 47.07
CA ALA A 195 -36.61 -20.66 47.33
C ALA A 195 -36.59 -22.02 48.06
N TRP A 196 -35.66 -22.89 47.65
CA TRP A 196 -35.09 -23.93 48.51
C TRP A 196 -33.57 -23.92 48.49
N SER A 197 -33.02 -24.13 49.68
CA SER A 197 -31.60 -24.08 50.01
C SER A 197 -30.93 -25.44 49.88
N SER A 198 -29.60 -25.38 49.74
CA SER A 198 -28.56 -26.36 50.12
C SER A 198 -28.07 -27.38 49.07
N ALA A 199 -26.79 -27.19 48.70
CA ALA A 199 -25.83 -28.27 48.40
C ALA A 199 -24.40 -27.82 48.83
N PRO A 200 -23.50 -28.74 49.19
CA PRO A 200 -22.36 -28.53 50.11
C PRO A 200 -21.02 -28.13 49.44
N PRO A 201 -19.98 -27.73 50.20
CA PRO A 201 -18.76 -27.14 49.66
C PRO A 201 -17.72 -28.16 49.15
N VAL A 202 -16.99 -27.76 48.10
CA VAL A 202 -15.83 -28.45 47.50
C VAL A 202 -14.56 -28.17 48.33
N PRO A 203 -13.65 -29.15 48.56
CA PRO A 203 -12.51 -28.96 49.45
C PRO A 203 -11.29 -28.34 48.77
N ALA A 204 -10.55 -27.54 49.55
CA ALA A 204 -9.30 -26.87 49.18
C ALA A 204 -8.10 -27.83 49.00
N PRO A 205 -7.10 -27.49 48.16
CA PRO A 205 -5.90 -28.29 47.98
C PRO A 205 -4.89 -28.12 49.12
N ARG A 206 -4.28 -29.26 49.50
CA ARG A 206 -3.29 -29.41 50.57
C ARG A 206 -1.89 -28.95 50.14
N THR A 207 -1.22 -28.28 51.07
CA THR A 207 0.20 -27.93 51.11
C THR A 207 1.13 -29.13 51.32
N ALA A 208 2.33 -29.08 50.72
CA ALA A 208 3.52 -29.87 51.05
C ALA A 208 4.82 -29.09 50.67
N PRO A 209 6.01 -29.39 51.24
CA PRO A 209 6.94 -28.41 51.85
C PRO A 209 8.24 -28.11 51.02
N PRO A 210 9.20 -27.29 51.51
CA PRO A 210 10.08 -26.48 50.65
C PRO A 210 11.40 -27.16 50.25
N GLY A 211 11.85 -26.85 49.04
CA GLY A 211 13.18 -27.16 48.52
C GLY A 211 13.92 -25.88 48.12
N THR A 212 15.15 -25.77 48.59
CA THR A 212 16.07 -24.64 48.62
C THR A 212 16.57 -24.19 47.24
N VAL A 213 16.57 -22.88 46.99
CA VAL A 213 17.30 -22.22 45.89
C VAL A 213 18.30 -21.23 46.49
N PRO A 214 19.57 -21.18 46.05
CA PRO A 214 20.42 -20.03 46.31
C PRO A 214 20.46 -19.13 45.05
N ARG A 215 19.90 -17.92 45.15
CA ARG A 215 20.24 -16.82 44.23
C ARG A 215 20.60 -15.57 45.03
N THR A 216 21.82 -15.14 44.80
CA THR A 216 22.55 -13.97 45.33
C THR A 216 21.90 -12.65 44.89
N PRO A 217 21.96 -11.57 45.71
CA PRO A 217 21.20 -10.34 45.46
C PRO A 217 21.97 -9.28 44.64
N LEU A 218 21.23 -8.45 43.90
CA LEU A 218 21.66 -7.11 43.46
C LEU A 218 20.91 -6.03 44.28
N PRO A 219 21.53 -4.86 44.52
CA PRO A 219 21.04 -3.89 45.50
C PRO A 219 20.06 -2.86 44.92
N SER A 220 19.21 -2.37 45.82
CA SER A 220 18.27 -1.28 45.68
C SER A 220 18.91 0.09 45.90
N THR A 221 18.37 1.12 45.25
CA THR A 221 18.45 2.53 45.72
C THR A 221 17.23 3.34 45.28
N THR A 222 16.46 3.77 46.29
CA THR A 222 15.87 5.13 46.54
C THR A 222 15.11 5.84 45.40
N GLY A 223 13.80 6.08 45.54
CA GLY A 223 13.19 7.28 46.17
C GLY A 223 12.47 8.09 45.06
N ALA A 224 11.29 8.69 45.16
CA ALA A 224 10.59 9.28 46.28
C ALA A 224 9.07 9.41 45.99
N SER A 225 8.32 9.60 47.07
CA SER A 225 6.86 9.77 47.21
C SER A 225 6.28 11.07 46.66
N TRP A 226 5.00 11.05 46.24
CA TRP A 226 4.05 12.17 46.47
C TRP A 226 2.62 11.65 46.78
N THR A 227 2.23 11.90 48.03
CA THR A 227 0.92 12.23 48.64
C THR A 227 -0.40 11.93 47.92
N ALA A 228 -1.22 11.15 48.64
CA ALA A 228 -2.67 11.01 48.47
C ALA A 228 -3.45 12.19 49.08
N VAL A 229 -4.57 12.56 48.44
CA VAL A 229 -5.59 13.45 49.01
C VAL A 229 -6.98 12.91 48.66
N GLY A 230 -7.75 12.59 49.71
CA GLY A 230 -9.18 12.92 49.83
C GLY A 230 -10.20 12.00 49.16
N ASP A 231 -10.65 10.99 49.91
CA ASP A 231 -11.94 10.32 49.71
C ASP A 231 -13.11 11.24 50.09
N THR A 232 -14.16 11.28 49.27
CA THR A 232 -15.53 11.61 49.70
C THR A 232 -16.51 10.74 48.91
N PRO A 233 -17.39 9.96 49.57
CA PRO A 233 -18.26 9.00 48.89
C PRO A 233 -19.54 9.68 48.37
N LEU A 234 -19.83 9.53 47.07
CA LEU A 234 -21.14 9.82 46.48
C LEU A 234 -21.85 8.51 46.15
N SER A 235 -23.10 8.40 46.59
CA SER A 235 -24.00 7.25 46.45
C SER A 235 -24.20 6.80 44.99
N PRO A 236 -24.42 5.50 44.73
CA PRO A 236 -24.57 4.99 43.37
C PRO A 236 -25.96 5.30 42.81
N SER A 237 -26.02 6.10 41.74
CA SER A 237 -27.18 6.18 40.86
C SER A 237 -27.25 4.92 39.98
N SER A 238 -28.43 4.30 39.92
CA SER A 238 -28.75 3.12 39.12
C SER A 238 -28.22 3.20 37.68
N PRO A 239 -27.67 2.11 37.12
CA PRO A 239 -27.22 2.11 35.73
C PRO A 239 -28.42 2.21 34.79
N PRO A 240 -28.33 2.99 33.69
CA PRO A 240 -29.31 2.91 32.62
C PRO A 240 -29.27 1.52 31.97
N SER A 241 -30.46 1.07 31.59
CA SER A 241 -30.79 -0.18 30.91
C SER A 241 -29.66 -0.73 30.04
N ALA A 242 -29.32 -2.00 30.27
CA ALA A 242 -28.39 -2.76 29.47
C ALA A 242 -28.73 -2.62 27.97
N TYR A 243 -27.90 -1.86 27.26
CA TYR A 243 -27.66 -2.17 25.87
C TYR A 243 -27.03 -3.56 25.86
N SER A 244 -27.73 -4.53 25.28
CA SER A 244 -27.14 -5.81 24.91
C SER A 244 -25.90 -5.52 24.06
N ARG A 245 -24.71 -5.57 24.67
CA ARG A 245 -23.47 -5.66 23.92
C ARG A 245 -23.59 -6.93 23.08
N PRO A 246 -23.40 -6.90 21.75
CA PRO A 246 -23.08 -8.12 21.06
C PRO A 246 -21.78 -8.65 21.68
N SER A 247 -21.87 -9.79 22.35
CA SER A 247 -20.71 -10.58 22.71
C SER A 247 -20.19 -11.22 21.43
N SER A 248 -19.14 -10.66 20.84
CA SER A 248 -18.29 -11.43 19.92
C SER A 248 -16.84 -11.06 20.20
N ASP A 249 -16.19 -11.92 20.97
CA ASP A 249 -14.74 -12.07 20.92
C ASP A 249 -14.37 -12.33 19.44
N PRO A 250 -13.42 -11.60 18.83
CA PRO A 250 -13.11 -11.76 17.42
C PRO A 250 -12.60 -13.18 17.15
N SER A 251 -13.43 -13.99 16.51
CA SER A 251 -13.09 -15.37 16.18
C SER A 251 -13.30 -15.71 14.72
N ALA A 252 -12.51 -16.67 14.24
CA ALA A 252 -12.74 -17.34 12.97
C ALA A 252 -14.14 -17.95 12.97
N ARG A 253 -14.79 -17.96 11.80
CA ARG A 253 -16.10 -18.59 11.67
C ARG A 253 -15.97 -20.10 11.91
N PRO A 254 -16.94 -20.74 12.60
CA PRO A 254 -16.88 -22.17 12.87
C PRO A 254 -16.69 -23.03 11.60
N GLU A 255 -17.39 -22.69 10.51
CA GLU A 255 -17.26 -23.38 9.20
C GLU A 255 -15.85 -23.30 8.61
N ASP A 256 -15.20 -22.13 8.76
CA ASP A 256 -13.82 -21.93 8.28
C ASP A 256 -12.85 -22.71 9.15
N LEU A 257 -13.03 -22.70 10.48
CA LEU A 257 -12.19 -23.47 11.41
C LEU A 257 -12.28 -24.98 11.15
N GLU A 258 -13.48 -25.53 11.00
CA GLU A 258 -13.67 -26.93 10.63
C GLU A 258 -12.98 -27.27 9.31
N ARG A 259 -13.11 -26.41 8.31
CA ARG A 259 -12.44 -26.61 7.02
C ARG A 259 -10.92 -26.53 7.14
N ILE A 260 -10.39 -25.56 7.88
CA ILE A 260 -8.95 -25.42 8.14
C ILE A 260 -8.44 -26.73 8.75
N LEU A 261 -9.07 -27.24 9.80
CA LEU A 261 -8.66 -28.49 10.44
C LEU A 261 -8.71 -29.68 9.49
N ALA A 262 -9.74 -29.78 8.65
CA ALA A 262 -9.82 -30.80 7.61
C ALA A 262 -8.68 -30.68 6.58
N ASP A 263 -8.32 -29.47 6.19
CA ASP A 263 -7.23 -29.24 5.23
C ASP A 263 -5.85 -29.56 5.83
N LEU A 264 -5.64 -29.25 7.12
CA LEU A 264 -4.42 -29.64 7.83
C LEU A 264 -4.23 -31.17 7.82
N SER A 265 -5.32 -31.95 7.87
CA SER A 265 -5.25 -33.41 7.81
C SER A 265 -4.85 -33.97 6.43
N LEU A 266 -4.88 -33.15 5.38
CA LEU A 266 -4.42 -33.56 4.06
C LEU A 266 -2.90 -33.69 4.01
N ALA A 267 -2.17 -32.92 4.82
CA ALA A 267 -0.73 -33.06 4.96
C ALA A 267 -0.35 -34.47 5.46
N ASP A 268 -1.21 -35.06 6.31
CA ASP A 268 -0.99 -36.39 6.88
C ASP A 268 -1.05 -37.50 5.81
N ARG A 269 -1.54 -37.20 4.60
CA ARG A 269 -1.58 -38.12 3.45
C ARG A 269 -0.34 -38.05 2.57
N LEU A 270 0.53 -37.06 2.78
CA LEU A 270 1.77 -36.95 2.02
C LEU A 270 2.70 -38.12 2.36
N PRO A 271 3.40 -38.69 1.36
CA PRO A 271 4.29 -39.82 1.61
C PRO A 271 5.45 -39.39 2.51
N TRP A 272 5.97 -40.35 3.28
CA TRP A 272 7.20 -40.16 4.03
C TRP A 272 8.37 -40.04 3.07
N THR A 273 9.25 -39.07 3.31
CA THR A 273 10.38 -38.77 2.43
C THR A 273 11.69 -38.75 3.21
N GLY A 274 12.79 -38.99 2.51
CA GLY A 274 14.13 -38.73 3.04
C GLY A 274 14.56 -37.28 2.79
N SER A 275 15.71 -36.90 3.32
CA SER A 275 16.31 -35.61 3.02
C SER A 275 16.75 -35.52 1.54
N PRO A 276 16.54 -34.37 0.87
CA PRO A 276 17.10 -34.11 -0.45
C PRO A 276 18.64 -34.05 -0.37
N GLU A 277 19.28 -34.21 -1.52
CA GLU A 277 20.72 -33.99 -1.61
C GLU A 277 21.03 -32.49 -1.36
N PRO A 278 21.98 -32.15 -0.47
CA PRO A 278 22.26 -30.77 -0.11
C PRO A 278 23.14 -30.08 -1.16
N LEU A 279 22.63 -29.95 -2.38
CA LEU A 279 23.31 -29.31 -3.51
C LEU A 279 22.53 -28.10 -4.00
N PRO A 280 23.21 -27.02 -4.45
CA PRO A 280 22.53 -25.90 -5.09
C PRO A 280 21.67 -26.38 -6.28
N PRO A 281 20.40 -25.96 -6.38
CA PRO A 281 19.48 -26.51 -7.35
C PRO A 281 19.83 -26.05 -8.77
N ARG A 282 19.74 -26.96 -9.75
CA ARG A 282 19.96 -26.67 -11.17
C ARG A 282 18.65 -26.58 -11.95
N ARG A 283 17.57 -27.17 -11.44
CA ARG A 283 16.24 -27.19 -12.06
C ARG A 283 15.20 -26.85 -11.01
N ILE A 284 14.62 -25.66 -11.15
CA ILE A 284 13.70 -25.09 -10.14
C ILE A 284 12.32 -24.93 -10.76
N LEU A 285 11.28 -25.43 -10.10
CA LEU A 285 9.91 -25.04 -10.41
C LEU A 285 9.56 -23.78 -9.63
N LEU A 286 9.14 -22.72 -10.33
CA LEU A 286 8.67 -21.48 -9.74
C LEU A 286 7.19 -21.26 -10.08
N THR A 287 6.35 -21.17 -9.06
CA THR A 287 4.96 -20.70 -9.22
C THR A 287 4.87 -19.21 -8.95
N GLY A 288 3.90 -18.52 -9.55
CA GLY A 288 3.64 -17.11 -9.26
C GLY A 288 4.61 -16.13 -9.93
N ALA A 289 5.37 -16.57 -10.95
CA ALA A 289 6.33 -15.74 -11.69
C ALA A 289 5.70 -14.52 -12.39
N THR A 290 4.39 -14.53 -12.62
CA THR A 290 3.63 -13.38 -13.17
C THR A 290 3.20 -12.36 -12.12
N GLY A 291 3.41 -12.65 -10.82
CA GLY A 291 3.12 -11.71 -9.73
C GLY A 291 4.30 -10.80 -9.42
N PHE A 292 4.08 -9.82 -8.55
CA PHE A 292 5.09 -8.81 -8.20
C PHE A 292 6.36 -9.45 -7.62
N LEU A 293 6.29 -10.09 -6.45
CA LEU A 293 7.44 -10.76 -5.85
C LEU A 293 8.00 -11.88 -6.73
N GLY A 294 7.14 -12.68 -7.36
CA GLY A 294 7.56 -13.83 -8.17
C GLY A 294 8.39 -13.43 -9.40
N GLY A 295 8.07 -12.32 -10.06
CA GLY A 295 8.86 -11.79 -11.17
C GLY A 295 10.24 -11.31 -10.73
N HIS A 296 10.34 -10.64 -9.57
CA HIS A 296 11.62 -10.23 -8.99
C HIS A 296 12.45 -11.45 -8.55
N LEU A 297 11.82 -12.43 -7.90
CA LEU A 297 12.46 -13.67 -7.48
C LEU A 297 12.98 -14.49 -8.66
N LEU A 298 12.23 -14.59 -9.77
CA LEU A 298 12.68 -15.23 -11.00
C LEU A 298 14.03 -14.64 -11.46
N LEU A 299 14.13 -13.30 -11.51
CA LEU A 299 15.37 -12.67 -11.96
C LEU A 299 16.51 -12.82 -10.97
N ASP A 300 16.25 -12.78 -9.67
CA ASP A 300 17.30 -12.97 -8.67
C ASP A 300 17.79 -14.43 -8.63
N LEU A 301 16.91 -15.43 -8.83
CA LEU A 301 17.31 -16.83 -9.03
C LEU A 301 18.22 -16.96 -10.26
N LEU A 302 17.87 -16.33 -11.38
CA LEU A 302 18.69 -16.38 -12.60
C LEU A 302 20.04 -15.64 -12.45
N ARG A 303 20.08 -14.53 -11.70
CA ARG A 303 21.31 -13.75 -11.48
C ARG A 303 22.27 -14.40 -10.52
N HIS A 304 21.76 -15.16 -9.55
CA HIS A 304 22.54 -15.66 -8.42
C HIS A 304 22.70 -17.19 -8.42
N SER A 305 22.29 -17.85 -9.50
CA SER A 305 22.52 -19.28 -9.73
C SER A 305 22.71 -19.58 -11.21
N ASP A 306 23.12 -20.81 -11.53
CA ASP A 306 23.10 -21.37 -12.89
C ASP A 306 21.84 -22.19 -13.19
N ALA A 307 20.80 -22.08 -12.35
CA ALA A 307 19.58 -22.88 -12.48
C ALA A 307 18.79 -22.55 -13.76
N HIS A 308 18.14 -23.57 -14.30
CA HIS A 308 17.05 -23.45 -15.26
C HIS A 308 15.73 -23.40 -14.51
N VAL A 309 14.88 -22.41 -14.80
CA VAL A 309 13.64 -22.16 -14.05
C VAL A 309 12.42 -22.53 -14.88
N TYR A 310 11.61 -23.45 -14.38
CA TYR A 310 10.31 -23.81 -14.93
C TYR A 310 9.26 -22.91 -14.29
N CYS A 311 8.62 -22.05 -15.07
CA CYS A 311 7.61 -21.11 -14.58
C CYS A 311 6.20 -21.63 -14.88
N LEU A 312 5.43 -21.96 -13.84
CA LEU A 312 4.02 -22.33 -13.99
C LEU A 312 3.17 -21.07 -14.23
N VAL A 313 2.47 -20.99 -15.36
CA VAL A 313 1.69 -19.82 -15.77
C VAL A 313 0.33 -20.26 -16.31
N ARG A 314 -0.74 -19.63 -15.84
CA ARG A 314 -2.10 -19.88 -16.36
C ARG A 314 -2.22 -19.36 -17.80
N ALA A 315 -2.37 -20.26 -18.76
CA ALA A 315 -2.60 -19.94 -20.16
C ALA A 315 -3.20 -21.17 -20.88
N THR A 316 -3.66 -20.97 -22.11
CA THR A 316 -4.19 -22.04 -22.98
C THR A 316 -3.10 -22.95 -23.51
N ASP A 317 -1.90 -22.40 -23.73
CA ASP A 317 -0.76 -23.06 -24.35
C ASP A 317 0.55 -22.35 -23.95
N GLU A 318 1.69 -22.92 -24.36
CA GLU A 318 3.03 -22.42 -24.03
C GLU A 318 3.34 -21.04 -24.60
N GLU A 319 2.84 -20.72 -25.81
CA GLU A 319 3.09 -19.43 -26.45
C GLU A 319 2.37 -18.32 -25.69
N ALA A 320 1.08 -18.52 -25.39
CA ALA A 320 0.28 -17.63 -24.56
C ALA A 320 0.87 -17.50 -23.15
N ALA A 321 1.38 -18.59 -22.57
CA ALA A 321 2.04 -18.57 -21.26
C ALA A 321 3.30 -17.69 -21.27
N SER A 322 4.15 -17.85 -22.28
CA SER A 322 5.38 -17.08 -22.46
C SER A 322 5.11 -15.60 -22.72
N ALA A 323 4.10 -15.29 -23.53
CA ALA A 323 3.63 -13.93 -23.78
C ALA A 323 3.12 -13.29 -22.48
N ARG A 324 2.32 -14.01 -21.70
CA ARG A 324 1.79 -13.55 -20.41
C ARG A 324 2.91 -13.26 -19.40
N LEU A 325 3.91 -14.14 -19.29
CA LEU A 325 5.06 -13.92 -18.42
C LEU A 325 5.86 -12.68 -18.85
N GLY A 326 6.14 -12.55 -20.15
CA GLY A 326 6.84 -11.39 -20.68
C GLY A 326 6.10 -10.07 -20.44
N ALA A 327 4.77 -10.07 -20.60
CA ALA A 327 3.94 -8.91 -20.30
C ALA A 327 3.96 -8.54 -18.81
N ALA A 328 3.83 -9.53 -17.92
CA ALA A 328 3.87 -9.31 -16.47
C ALA A 328 5.22 -8.73 -16.01
N LEU A 329 6.34 -9.29 -16.47
CA LEU A 329 7.67 -8.75 -16.16
C LEU A 329 7.81 -7.31 -16.65
N LYS A 330 7.32 -6.98 -17.86
CA LYS A 330 7.34 -5.62 -18.39
C LYS A 330 6.53 -4.65 -17.53
N THR A 331 5.36 -5.06 -17.03
CA THR A 331 4.54 -4.26 -16.09
C THR A 331 5.32 -3.93 -14.82
N HIS A 332 6.12 -4.87 -14.32
CA HIS A 332 6.99 -4.66 -13.16
C HIS A 332 8.34 -4.01 -13.50
N ARG A 333 8.51 -3.47 -14.71
CA ARG A 333 9.76 -2.86 -15.22
C ARG A 333 10.96 -3.81 -15.16
N LEU A 334 10.70 -5.10 -15.37
CA LEU A 334 11.69 -6.16 -15.40
C LEU A 334 12.01 -6.58 -16.84
N PRO A 335 13.28 -6.92 -17.13
CA PRO A 335 13.68 -7.37 -18.46
C PRO A 335 13.07 -8.72 -18.84
N TRP A 336 12.76 -8.89 -20.13
CA TRP A 336 12.39 -10.18 -20.75
C TRP A 336 13.21 -10.42 -22.02
N SER A 337 14.53 -10.47 -21.85
CA SER A 337 15.53 -10.60 -22.91
C SER A 337 15.65 -12.04 -23.42
N SER A 338 16.33 -12.23 -24.56
CA SER A 338 16.63 -13.56 -25.10
C SER A 338 17.53 -14.40 -24.19
N GLU A 339 18.38 -13.75 -23.38
CA GLU A 339 19.21 -14.41 -22.37
C GLU A 339 18.35 -15.02 -21.26
N ILE A 340 17.38 -14.27 -20.75
CA ILE A 340 16.45 -14.76 -19.73
C ILE A 340 15.63 -15.93 -20.28
N ARG A 341 15.08 -15.80 -21.50
CA ARG A 341 14.28 -16.86 -22.14
C ARG A 341 15.04 -18.17 -22.33
N ARG A 342 16.37 -18.13 -22.49
CA ARG A 342 17.18 -19.34 -22.64
C ARG A 342 17.26 -20.19 -21.36
N ARG A 343 17.03 -19.59 -20.19
CA ARG A 343 17.09 -20.26 -18.88
C ARG A 343 15.72 -20.42 -18.23
N VAL A 344 14.65 -20.18 -18.99
CA VAL A 344 13.27 -20.25 -18.50
C VAL A 344 12.43 -21.10 -19.44
N THR A 345 11.79 -22.13 -18.89
CA THR A 345 10.71 -22.87 -19.57
C THR A 345 9.38 -22.45 -18.97
N VAL A 346 8.44 -22.00 -19.79
CA VAL A 346 7.12 -21.56 -19.30
C VAL A 346 6.11 -22.69 -19.52
N LEU A 347 5.50 -23.15 -18.43
CA LEU A 347 4.57 -24.28 -18.44
C LEU A 347 3.13 -23.76 -18.30
N PRO A 348 2.24 -24.01 -19.28
CA PRO A 348 0.82 -23.70 -19.14
C PRO A 348 0.23 -24.61 -18.05
N GLY A 349 -0.22 -24.01 -16.95
CA GLY A 349 -0.78 -24.76 -15.83
C GLY A 349 -1.43 -23.86 -14.78
N ASP A 350 -2.16 -24.48 -13.87
CA ASP A 350 -2.94 -23.80 -12.83
C ASP A 350 -2.76 -24.52 -11.48
N ILE A 351 -2.22 -23.79 -10.50
CA ILE A 351 -1.99 -24.30 -9.14
C ILE A 351 -3.30 -24.75 -8.45
N ARG A 352 -4.45 -24.27 -8.92
CA ARG A 352 -5.76 -24.65 -8.40
C ARG A 352 -6.24 -26.01 -8.90
N ARG A 353 -5.60 -26.57 -9.94
CA ARG A 353 -5.98 -27.86 -10.53
C ARG A 353 -5.13 -28.99 -9.94
N PRO A 354 -5.69 -30.22 -9.86
CA PRO A 354 -4.89 -31.40 -9.54
C PRO A 354 -3.65 -31.49 -10.44
N ARG A 355 -2.52 -31.92 -9.89
CA ARG A 355 -1.23 -32.00 -10.60
C ARG A 355 -0.86 -30.71 -11.33
N LEU A 356 -1.24 -29.55 -10.77
CA LEU A 356 -1.02 -28.21 -11.33
C LEU A 356 -1.64 -28.00 -12.72
N GLY A 357 -2.62 -28.84 -13.11
CA GLY A 357 -3.22 -28.83 -14.44
C GLY A 357 -2.31 -29.35 -15.56
N LEU A 358 -1.21 -30.03 -15.21
CA LEU A 358 -0.27 -30.63 -16.16
C LEU A 358 -0.74 -32.02 -16.59
N SER A 359 -0.24 -32.50 -17.74
CA SER A 359 -0.42 -33.89 -18.13
C SER A 359 0.35 -34.83 -17.19
N ASP A 360 -0.10 -36.07 -17.09
CA ASP A 360 0.55 -37.09 -16.25
C ASP A 360 2.01 -37.31 -16.64
N ASP A 361 2.32 -37.30 -17.94
CA ASP A 361 3.68 -37.47 -18.44
C ASP A 361 4.59 -36.31 -18.01
N LEU A 362 4.09 -35.07 -18.12
CA LEU A 362 4.85 -33.88 -17.72
C LEU A 362 5.01 -33.81 -16.20
N TRP A 363 3.96 -34.12 -15.44
CA TRP A 363 4.03 -34.24 -13.98
C TRP A 363 5.09 -35.25 -13.56
N ASN A 364 5.07 -36.44 -14.14
CA ASN A 364 6.05 -37.49 -13.82
C ASN A 364 7.47 -37.08 -14.22
N THR A 365 7.64 -36.41 -15.36
CA THR A 365 8.94 -35.88 -15.80
C THR A 365 9.47 -34.87 -14.77
N LEU A 366 8.66 -33.88 -14.40
CA LEU A 366 9.05 -32.86 -13.41
C LEU A 366 9.33 -33.48 -12.04
N ALA A 367 8.55 -34.48 -11.62
CA ALA A 367 8.77 -35.17 -10.36
C ALA A 367 10.12 -35.90 -10.29
N HIS A 368 10.71 -36.31 -11.42
CA HIS A 368 12.02 -36.96 -11.45
C HIS A 368 13.17 -36.01 -11.76
N GLU A 369 12.89 -34.89 -12.44
CA GLU A 369 13.92 -33.99 -12.97
C GLU A 369 14.15 -32.71 -12.17
N LEU A 370 13.18 -32.27 -11.37
CA LEU A 370 13.31 -31.06 -10.57
C LEU A 370 14.22 -31.30 -9.36
N ASP A 371 15.05 -30.31 -9.05
CA ASP A 371 15.89 -30.30 -7.85
C ASP A 371 15.24 -29.54 -6.70
N SER A 372 14.38 -28.55 -7.00
CA SER A 372 13.75 -27.68 -5.99
C SER A 372 12.40 -27.14 -6.48
N VAL A 373 11.49 -26.92 -5.53
CA VAL A 373 10.16 -26.34 -5.78
C VAL A 373 10.00 -25.05 -4.98
N VAL A 374 9.66 -23.95 -5.65
CA VAL A 374 9.47 -22.62 -5.06
C VAL A 374 8.01 -22.17 -5.26
N GLY A 375 7.25 -22.16 -4.17
CA GLY A 375 5.86 -21.75 -4.13
C GLY A 375 5.71 -20.27 -3.77
N VAL A 376 5.50 -19.39 -4.76
CA VAL A 376 5.17 -17.96 -4.57
C VAL A 376 3.70 -17.68 -4.88
N ALA A 377 3.07 -18.48 -5.73
CA ALA A 377 1.69 -18.25 -6.15
C ALA A 377 0.73 -18.26 -4.95
N ALA A 378 0.00 -17.17 -4.79
CA ALA A 378 -1.11 -17.04 -3.87
C ALA A 378 -2.15 -16.09 -4.46
N ALA A 379 -3.42 -16.36 -4.19
CA ALA A 379 -4.47 -15.37 -4.32
C ALA A 379 -4.40 -14.45 -3.09
N VAL A 380 -4.11 -13.17 -3.33
CA VAL A 380 -4.05 -12.14 -2.30
C VAL A 380 -5.27 -11.25 -2.46
N ASP A 381 -6.26 -11.46 -1.61
CA ASP A 381 -7.47 -10.66 -1.56
C ASP A 381 -7.95 -10.61 -0.11
N PHE A 382 -8.00 -9.43 0.48
CA PHE A 382 -8.36 -9.24 1.90
C PHE A 382 -9.86 -9.20 2.13
N LEU A 383 -10.67 -9.14 1.07
CA LEU A 383 -12.12 -9.18 1.16
C LEU A 383 -12.63 -10.61 1.09
N ARG A 384 -11.92 -11.50 0.38
CA ARG A 384 -12.31 -12.90 0.21
C ARG A 384 -12.07 -13.74 1.46
N GLY A 385 -13.02 -14.62 1.75
CA GLY A 385 -12.95 -15.57 2.86
C GLY A 385 -12.04 -16.76 2.59
N TYR A 386 -11.87 -17.61 3.61
CA TYR A 386 -11.01 -18.79 3.54
C TYR A 386 -11.38 -19.71 2.36
N GLN A 387 -12.67 -20.06 2.22
CA GLN A 387 -13.13 -21.02 1.20
C GLN A 387 -12.73 -20.61 -0.21
N SER A 388 -12.92 -19.34 -0.56
CA SER A 388 -12.62 -18.81 -1.90
C SER A 388 -11.11 -18.73 -2.18
N LEU A 389 -10.26 -18.58 -1.16
CA LEU A 389 -8.80 -18.53 -1.32
C LEU A 389 -8.13 -19.90 -1.13
N ARG A 390 -8.82 -20.85 -0.49
CA ARG A 390 -8.35 -22.17 -0.10
C ARG A 390 -7.68 -22.93 -1.24
N GLN A 391 -8.31 -22.95 -2.42
CA GLN A 391 -7.83 -23.78 -3.53
C GLN A 391 -6.45 -23.32 -4.03
N SER A 392 -6.22 -22.01 -4.12
CA SER A 392 -4.93 -21.47 -4.53
C SER A 392 -3.89 -21.54 -3.42
N ASN A 393 -4.27 -21.16 -2.19
CA ASN A 393 -3.30 -20.87 -1.14
C ASN A 393 -2.94 -22.10 -0.29
N VAL A 394 -3.90 -23.00 -0.06
CA VAL A 394 -3.73 -24.18 0.81
C VAL A 394 -3.56 -25.45 -0.02
N ILE A 395 -4.53 -25.75 -0.89
CA ILE A 395 -4.47 -26.98 -1.72
C ILE A 395 -3.36 -26.90 -2.76
N GLY A 396 -3.16 -25.71 -3.34
CA GLY A 396 -2.01 -25.44 -4.20
C GLY A 396 -0.67 -25.73 -3.52
N ALA A 397 -0.49 -25.27 -2.27
CA ALA A 397 0.73 -25.51 -1.49
C ALA A 397 0.93 -27.00 -1.18
N LEU A 398 -0.13 -27.72 -0.82
CA LEU A 398 -0.10 -29.17 -0.61
C LEU A 398 0.20 -29.95 -1.90
N THR A 399 -0.30 -29.49 -3.05
CA THR A 399 0.02 -30.09 -4.37
C THR A 399 1.49 -29.90 -4.72
N LEU A 400 2.09 -28.76 -4.35
CA LEU A 400 3.54 -28.55 -4.49
C LEU A 400 4.34 -29.45 -3.53
N ALA A 401 3.83 -29.69 -2.32
CA ALA A 401 4.43 -30.65 -1.39
C ALA A 401 4.35 -32.10 -1.93
N GLU A 402 3.23 -32.47 -2.55
CA GLU A 402 3.09 -33.76 -3.25
C GLU A 402 4.14 -33.91 -4.35
N LEU A 403 4.34 -32.88 -5.18
CA LEU A 403 5.38 -32.90 -6.23
C LEU A 403 6.79 -33.00 -5.64
N ALA A 404 7.07 -32.26 -4.57
CA ALA A 404 8.36 -32.28 -3.89
C ALA A 404 8.65 -33.65 -3.23
N ALA A 405 7.60 -34.35 -2.82
CA ALA A 405 7.66 -35.67 -2.20
C ALA A 405 7.60 -36.85 -3.20
N THR A 406 7.20 -36.58 -4.46
CA THR A 406 7.11 -37.61 -5.51
C THR A 406 8.47 -37.79 -6.19
N GLY A 407 8.92 -39.04 -6.34
CA GLY A 407 10.22 -39.35 -6.93
C GLY A 407 11.37 -39.06 -5.95
N PRO A 408 12.54 -38.57 -6.43
CA PRO A 408 13.59 -38.09 -5.54
C PRO A 408 13.08 -36.93 -4.66
N PRO A 409 13.39 -36.89 -3.36
CA PRO A 409 12.96 -35.82 -2.47
C PRO A 409 13.58 -34.48 -2.89
N LYS A 410 12.79 -33.40 -2.80
CA LYS A 410 13.19 -32.04 -3.17
C LYS A 410 12.86 -31.09 -2.03
N PRO A 411 13.69 -30.06 -1.74
CA PRO A 411 13.28 -28.98 -0.87
C PRO A 411 12.09 -28.22 -1.49
N LEU A 412 11.10 -27.92 -0.64
CA LEU A 412 9.98 -27.04 -0.96
C LEU A 412 10.18 -25.70 -0.25
N HIS A 413 10.30 -24.62 -1.01
CA HIS A 413 10.41 -23.26 -0.49
C HIS A 413 9.06 -22.56 -0.64
N HIS A 414 8.36 -22.34 0.48
CA HIS A 414 7.06 -21.68 0.50
C HIS A 414 7.21 -20.21 0.90
N ILE A 415 6.82 -19.29 0.01
CA ILE A 415 6.63 -17.89 0.39
C ILE A 415 5.32 -17.79 1.17
N SER A 416 5.44 -17.75 2.51
CA SER A 416 4.38 -17.48 3.47
C SER A 416 4.14 -15.96 3.61
N SER A 417 3.78 -15.49 4.80
CA SER A 417 3.58 -14.07 5.15
C SER A 417 3.69 -13.91 6.66
N ILE A 418 4.09 -12.75 7.17
CA ILE A 418 3.93 -12.45 8.62
C ILE A 418 2.48 -12.47 9.09
N ALA A 419 1.52 -12.47 8.15
CA ALA A 419 0.10 -12.61 8.42
C ALA A 419 -0.26 -13.88 9.22
N VAL A 420 0.62 -14.89 9.25
CA VAL A 420 0.47 -16.06 10.13
C VAL A 420 0.49 -15.72 11.63
N PHE A 421 0.88 -14.49 11.97
CA PHE A 421 0.87 -13.93 13.32
C PHE A 421 -0.23 -12.88 13.56
N ASN A 422 -1.14 -12.64 12.60
CA ASN A 422 -2.16 -11.56 12.65
C ASN A 422 -3.29 -11.83 13.66
N GLU A 423 -2.92 -12.06 14.92
CA GLU A 423 -3.81 -12.14 16.06
C GLU A 423 -3.69 -10.84 16.87
N VAL A 424 -4.83 -10.24 17.21
CA VAL A 424 -4.84 -9.06 18.07
C VAL A 424 -4.28 -9.43 19.44
N GLY A 425 -3.19 -8.78 19.85
CA GLY A 425 -2.52 -9.05 21.11
C GLY A 425 -1.46 -10.15 21.06
N ILE A 426 -1.03 -10.60 19.87
CA ILE A 426 0.12 -11.49 19.72
C ILE A 426 1.35 -10.92 20.44
N ALA A 427 2.06 -11.76 21.20
CA ALA A 427 3.15 -11.32 22.06
C ALA A 427 4.45 -11.00 21.29
N SER A 428 4.74 -11.80 20.26
CA SER A 428 5.98 -11.71 19.48
C SER A 428 5.81 -12.31 18.08
N MET A 429 6.70 -11.93 17.17
CA MET A 429 6.69 -12.33 15.75
C MET A 429 8.12 -12.72 15.30
N GLY A 430 8.73 -13.66 16.02
CA GLY A 430 10.02 -14.27 15.68
C GLY A 430 9.89 -15.43 14.69
N GLU A 431 11.01 -15.91 14.18
CA GLU A 431 11.03 -16.97 13.17
C GLU A 431 10.54 -18.32 13.72
N ASP A 432 10.86 -18.61 14.99
CA ASP A 432 10.48 -19.85 15.69
C ASP A 432 9.35 -19.64 16.72
N ASP A 433 8.76 -18.45 16.76
CA ASP A 433 7.68 -18.13 17.68
C ASP A 433 6.39 -18.88 17.31
N GLN A 434 5.50 -19.01 18.31
CA GLN A 434 4.19 -19.62 18.11
C GLN A 434 3.36 -18.77 17.14
N LEU A 435 2.80 -19.43 16.11
CA LEU A 435 1.85 -18.80 15.20
C LEU A 435 0.55 -18.42 15.91
N ALA A 436 -0.24 -17.55 15.27
CA ALA A 436 -1.56 -17.19 15.76
C ALA A 436 -2.45 -18.42 16.02
N HIS A 437 -3.42 -18.28 16.92
CA HIS A 437 -4.44 -19.29 17.10
C HIS A 437 -5.42 -19.24 15.91
N ALA A 438 -5.71 -20.40 15.31
CA ALA A 438 -6.55 -20.49 14.12
C ALA A 438 -7.94 -19.88 14.33
N ASP A 439 -8.50 -20.05 15.54
CA ASP A 439 -9.79 -19.52 15.95
C ASP A 439 -9.78 -18.00 16.18
N ARG A 440 -8.63 -17.32 16.16
CA ARG A 440 -8.51 -15.86 16.35
C ARG A 440 -8.16 -15.11 15.06
N LEU A 441 -7.90 -15.84 13.97
CA LEU A 441 -7.68 -15.25 12.65
C LEU A 441 -9.03 -14.96 12.00
N VAL A 442 -9.27 -13.68 11.65
CA VAL A 442 -10.56 -13.24 11.08
C VAL A 442 -10.52 -13.13 9.55
N ALA A 443 -9.40 -12.66 8.98
CA ALA A 443 -9.28 -12.44 7.54
C ALA A 443 -8.99 -13.76 6.79
N GLY A 444 -9.72 -13.99 5.68
CA GLY A 444 -9.58 -15.21 4.88
C GLY A 444 -8.17 -15.42 4.33
N TYR A 445 -7.51 -14.35 3.89
CA TYR A 445 -6.11 -14.41 3.45
C TYR A 445 -5.19 -14.92 4.57
N ASP A 446 -5.25 -14.31 5.75
CA ASP A 446 -4.43 -14.69 6.92
C ASP A 446 -4.66 -16.15 7.30
N GLN A 447 -5.93 -16.56 7.37
CA GLN A 447 -6.33 -17.95 7.63
C GLN A 447 -5.72 -18.91 6.61
N THR A 448 -5.75 -18.60 5.30
CA THR A 448 -5.17 -19.49 4.28
C THR A 448 -3.64 -19.55 4.32
N LYS A 449 -2.95 -18.44 4.60
CA LYS A 449 -1.49 -18.44 4.76
C LYS A 449 -1.08 -19.24 5.99
N TRP A 450 -1.80 -19.07 7.10
CA TRP A 450 -1.61 -19.84 8.32
C TRP A 450 -1.85 -21.34 8.08
N ALA A 451 -2.98 -21.70 7.45
CA ALA A 451 -3.32 -23.10 7.20
C ALA A 451 -2.31 -23.79 6.28
N ALA A 452 -1.87 -23.11 5.21
CA ALA A 452 -0.84 -23.62 4.33
C ALA A 452 0.49 -23.85 5.07
N GLU A 453 0.94 -22.87 5.86
CA GLU A 453 2.20 -23.01 6.60
C GLU A 453 2.13 -24.13 7.65
N VAL A 454 1.04 -24.23 8.42
CA VAL A 454 0.87 -25.28 9.42
C VAL A 454 0.76 -26.67 8.76
N ALA A 455 0.05 -26.79 7.63
CA ALA A 455 -0.01 -28.04 6.89
C ALA A 455 1.38 -28.46 6.36
N LEU A 456 2.15 -27.50 5.84
CA LEU A 456 3.51 -27.78 5.38
C LEU A 456 4.50 -28.05 6.53
N ARG A 457 4.29 -27.49 7.72
CA ARG A 457 5.02 -27.86 8.93
C ARG A 457 4.79 -29.32 9.30
N ARG A 458 3.53 -29.80 9.23
CA ARG A 458 3.23 -31.23 9.41
C ARG A 458 3.92 -32.10 8.36
N ALA A 459 4.00 -31.62 7.11
CA ALA A 459 4.76 -32.33 6.08
C ALA A 459 6.27 -32.44 6.42
N ARG A 460 6.84 -31.49 7.17
CA ARG A 460 8.21 -31.62 7.71
C ARG A 460 8.34 -32.80 8.67
N ASP A 461 7.32 -33.07 9.47
CA ASP A 461 7.30 -34.23 10.39
C ASP A 461 7.33 -35.57 9.62
N HIS A 462 6.92 -35.57 8.34
CA HIS A 462 7.02 -36.71 7.42
C HIS A 462 8.36 -36.76 6.66
N GLY A 463 9.32 -35.91 7.02
CA GLY A 463 10.67 -35.85 6.44
C GLY A 463 10.84 -34.91 5.25
N LEU A 464 9.77 -34.26 4.77
CA LEU A 464 9.88 -33.31 3.67
C LEU A 464 10.62 -32.04 4.12
N VAL A 465 11.65 -31.64 3.39
CA VAL A 465 12.36 -30.40 3.68
C VAL A 465 11.54 -29.22 3.16
N VAL A 466 10.81 -28.56 4.06
CA VAL A 466 10.08 -27.33 3.75
C VAL A 466 10.82 -26.13 4.33
N THR A 467 10.93 -25.04 3.58
CA THR A 467 11.45 -23.75 4.05
C THR A 467 10.35 -22.70 3.95
N ALA A 468 9.97 -22.07 5.06
CA ALA A 468 8.96 -21.02 5.04
C ALA A 468 9.63 -19.64 5.07
N MET A 469 9.31 -18.79 4.10
CA MET A 469 9.80 -17.41 4.06
C MET A 469 8.61 -16.48 4.21
N ARG A 470 8.62 -15.60 5.22
CA ARG A 470 7.50 -14.75 5.61
C ARG A 470 7.82 -13.27 5.34
N PRO A 471 7.54 -12.76 4.14
CA PRO A 471 7.56 -11.32 3.90
C PRO A 471 6.57 -10.58 4.79
N GLY A 472 6.94 -9.33 5.12
CA GLY A 472 6.00 -8.33 5.61
C GLY A 472 5.28 -7.62 4.47
N GLY A 473 4.96 -6.33 4.66
CA GLY A 473 4.58 -5.47 3.56
C GLY A 473 5.70 -5.38 2.53
N ILE A 474 5.41 -5.72 1.27
CA ILE A 474 6.41 -5.70 0.19
C ILE A 474 6.37 -4.33 -0.47
N GLY A 475 7.37 -3.50 -0.12
CA GLY A 475 7.57 -2.19 -0.70
C GLY A 475 8.04 -2.24 -2.15
N GLY A 476 7.99 -1.08 -2.80
CA GLY A 476 8.51 -0.92 -4.16
C GLY A 476 10.02 -1.09 -4.27
N HIS A 477 10.48 -1.32 -5.49
CA HIS A 477 11.87 -1.58 -5.82
C HIS A 477 12.70 -0.29 -5.67
N THR A 478 13.74 -0.32 -4.85
CA THR A 478 14.50 0.89 -4.45
C THR A 478 15.14 1.68 -5.60
N ARG A 479 15.48 1.01 -6.71
CA ARG A 479 16.07 1.64 -7.91
C ARG A 479 15.10 1.98 -9.05
N THR A 480 14.11 1.12 -9.34
CA THR A 480 13.21 1.30 -10.51
C THR A 480 11.89 1.96 -10.14
N GLY A 481 11.57 2.02 -8.84
CA GLY A 481 10.29 2.51 -8.33
C GLY A 481 9.11 1.57 -8.58
N ALA A 482 9.33 0.41 -9.22
CA ALA A 482 8.26 -0.55 -9.50
C ALA A 482 7.59 -0.98 -8.18
N TYR A 483 6.27 -0.95 -8.15
CA TYR A 483 5.45 -1.32 -6.99
C TYR A 483 4.20 -2.08 -7.48
N ASN A 484 3.48 -2.68 -6.54
CA ASN A 484 2.20 -3.32 -6.83
C ASN A 484 1.05 -2.36 -6.49
N PRO A 485 0.30 -1.82 -7.48
CA PRO A 485 -0.79 -0.88 -7.21
C PRO A 485 -1.97 -1.50 -6.46
N GLN A 486 -2.12 -2.83 -6.50
CA GLN A 486 -3.18 -3.56 -5.81
C GLN A 486 -2.75 -4.05 -4.42
N ASP A 487 -1.57 -3.64 -3.92
CA ASP A 487 -1.10 -3.99 -2.58
C ASP A 487 -1.65 -3.01 -1.53
N LEU A 488 -2.09 -3.54 -0.38
CA LEU A 488 -2.60 -2.73 0.73
C LEU A 488 -1.58 -1.70 1.24
N SER A 489 -0.30 -2.08 1.33
CA SER A 489 0.76 -1.18 1.77
C SER A 489 0.94 -0.02 0.79
N SER A 490 0.88 -0.31 -0.51
CA SER A 490 0.96 0.71 -1.57
C SER A 490 -0.23 1.65 -1.53
N GLY A 491 -1.45 1.13 -1.30
CA GLY A 491 -2.66 1.92 -1.12
C GLY A 491 -2.56 2.85 0.10
N LEU A 492 -2.15 2.32 1.25
CA LEU A 492 -1.97 3.09 2.48
C LEU A 492 -0.92 4.19 2.32
N ILE A 493 0.27 3.88 1.76
CA ILE A 493 1.32 4.86 1.50
C ILE A 493 0.83 5.97 0.55
N SER A 494 0.04 5.61 -0.47
CA SER A 494 -0.56 6.58 -1.39
C SER A 494 -1.54 7.50 -0.66
N ALA A 495 -2.41 6.94 0.19
CA ALA A 495 -3.33 7.72 1.03
C ALA A 495 -2.57 8.64 1.99
N PHE A 496 -1.49 8.16 2.62
CA PHE A 496 -0.66 8.96 3.52
C PHE A 496 -0.04 10.16 2.81
N ALA A 497 0.54 9.93 1.62
CA ALA A 497 1.16 10.97 0.81
C ALA A 497 0.13 11.99 0.29
N ARG A 498 -1.03 11.50 -0.16
CA ARG A 498 -2.09 12.33 -0.75
C ARG A 498 -2.80 13.19 0.29
N PHE A 499 -3.26 12.57 1.39
CA PHE A 499 -4.07 13.26 2.39
C PHE A 499 -3.26 13.92 3.48
N ARG A 500 -1.95 13.64 3.54
CA ARG A 500 -1.04 14.17 4.55
C ARG A 500 -1.53 13.81 5.96
N THR A 501 -2.09 12.62 6.11
CA THR A 501 -2.54 12.05 7.37
C THR A 501 -2.11 10.59 7.47
N VAL A 502 -1.75 10.15 8.68
CA VAL A 502 -1.38 8.76 8.97
C VAL A 502 -2.14 8.27 10.20
N PRO A 503 -2.60 7.01 10.22
CA PRO A 503 -3.17 6.44 11.43
C PRO A 503 -2.06 6.14 12.44
N ALA A 504 -2.40 6.12 13.72
CA ALA A 504 -1.50 5.66 14.76
C ALA A 504 -1.24 4.15 14.63
N PHE A 505 0.02 3.74 14.72
CA PHE A 505 0.46 2.34 14.71
C PHE A 505 1.73 2.16 15.53
N GLN A 506 2.05 0.92 15.89
CA GLN A 506 3.28 0.59 16.60
C GLN A 506 4.45 0.40 15.63
N TYR A 507 4.31 -0.56 14.72
CA TYR A 507 5.34 -0.92 13.75
C TYR A 507 4.75 -1.17 12.37
N LEU A 508 5.50 -0.78 11.34
CA LEU A 508 5.32 -1.27 9.97
C LEU A 508 6.46 -2.24 9.64
N ASN A 509 6.10 -3.52 9.56
CA ASN A 509 7.00 -4.59 9.15
C ASN A 509 7.01 -4.63 7.61
N SER A 510 7.90 -3.88 6.97
CA SER A 510 7.99 -3.79 5.51
C SER A 510 9.41 -3.69 4.99
N ALA A 511 9.63 -4.30 3.82
CA ALA A 511 10.92 -4.30 3.13
C ALA A 511 10.73 -4.10 1.62
N PRO A 512 11.71 -3.49 0.93
CA PRO A 512 11.63 -3.33 -0.51
C PRO A 512 11.73 -4.68 -1.23
N VAL A 513 10.99 -4.84 -2.33
CA VAL A 513 10.92 -6.10 -3.08
C VAL A 513 12.30 -6.62 -3.52
N ASP A 514 13.25 -5.75 -3.86
CA ASP A 514 14.60 -6.13 -4.30
C ASP A 514 15.49 -6.67 -3.17
N TRP A 515 15.14 -6.40 -1.92
CA TRP A 515 15.77 -7.06 -0.77
C TRP A 515 15.06 -8.39 -0.48
N VAL A 516 13.72 -8.40 -0.45
CA VAL A 516 12.92 -9.61 -0.19
C VAL A 516 13.23 -10.72 -1.20
N SER A 517 13.21 -10.41 -2.51
CA SER A 517 13.49 -11.38 -3.59
C SER A 517 14.93 -11.89 -3.54
N ARG A 518 15.90 -11.03 -3.21
CA ARG A 518 17.32 -11.40 -3.12
C ARG A 518 17.57 -12.37 -1.98
N VAL A 519 17.02 -12.09 -0.80
CA VAL A 519 17.18 -12.98 0.36
C VAL A 519 16.44 -14.30 0.10
N ALA A 520 15.23 -14.25 -0.46
CA ALA A 520 14.51 -15.47 -0.83
C ALA A 520 15.28 -16.33 -1.85
N ALA A 521 15.87 -15.72 -2.89
CA ALA A 521 16.70 -16.44 -3.86
C ALA A 521 17.92 -17.09 -3.20
N ALA A 522 18.57 -16.38 -2.25
CA ALA A 522 19.69 -16.92 -1.50
C ALA A 522 19.29 -18.13 -0.64
N VAL A 523 18.16 -18.06 0.07
CA VAL A 523 17.61 -19.20 0.82
C VAL A 523 17.35 -20.42 -0.09
N VAL A 524 16.84 -20.19 -1.30
CA VAL A 524 16.61 -21.29 -2.27
C VAL A 524 17.93 -21.91 -2.73
N CYS A 525 18.96 -21.10 -2.94
CA CYS A 525 20.23 -21.55 -3.53
C CYS A 525 21.24 -22.10 -2.50
N GLU A 526 21.01 -21.87 -1.20
CA GLU A 526 21.90 -22.28 -0.10
C GLU A 526 21.36 -23.51 0.63
N PRO A 527 21.91 -24.72 0.41
CA PRO A 527 21.43 -25.95 1.05
C PRO A 527 21.40 -25.90 2.58
N ASP A 528 22.35 -25.22 3.20
CA ASP A 528 22.41 -25.08 4.66
C ASP A 528 21.28 -24.20 5.22
N ALA A 529 20.59 -23.44 4.35
CA ALA A 529 19.46 -22.60 4.73
C ALA A 529 18.12 -23.35 4.71
N TRP A 530 18.06 -24.57 4.17
CA TRP A 530 16.81 -25.28 3.96
C TRP A 530 16.21 -25.85 5.24
N GLY A 531 14.88 -26.04 5.27
CA GLY A 531 14.20 -26.67 6.41
C GLY A 531 13.79 -25.69 7.51
N HIS A 532 14.13 -24.40 7.37
CA HIS A 532 13.94 -23.38 8.39
C HIS A 532 12.87 -22.34 8.02
N ASP A 533 12.60 -21.45 8.98
CA ASP A 533 11.67 -20.34 8.82
C ASP A 533 12.41 -19.01 8.83
N TYR A 534 12.06 -18.11 7.92
CA TYR A 534 12.75 -16.83 7.71
C TYR A 534 11.75 -15.68 7.66
N ASN A 535 11.95 -14.64 8.47
CA ASN A 535 11.15 -13.42 8.43
C ASN A 535 11.80 -12.40 7.48
N LEU A 536 11.19 -12.19 6.32
CA LEU A 536 11.69 -11.29 5.26
C LEU A 536 11.06 -9.90 5.40
N THR A 537 11.17 -9.31 6.58
CA THR A 537 10.50 -8.05 6.95
C THR A 537 11.41 -6.83 6.94
N GLY A 538 12.73 -7.02 6.79
CA GLY A 538 13.71 -5.95 6.88
C GLY A 538 13.82 -5.36 8.29
N VAL A 539 14.09 -4.07 8.40
CA VAL A 539 14.08 -3.36 9.70
C VAL A 539 12.71 -2.70 9.88
N PRO A 540 11.92 -3.07 10.92
CA PRO A 540 10.62 -2.48 11.18
C PRO A 540 10.70 -0.96 11.39
N ASN A 541 9.72 -0.21 10.88
CA ASN A 541 9.62 1.24 11.08
C ASN A 541 8.59 1.56 12.16
N THR A 542 8.94 2.45 13.09
CA THR A 542 7.97 3.01 14.05
C THR A 542 7.13 4.12 13.42
N LEU A 543 6.05 4.54 14.10
CA LEU A 543 5.29 5.73 13.69
C LEU A 543 6.16 6.98 13.61
N ASP A 544 6.99 7.23 14.63
CA ASP A 544 7.91 8.37 14.68
C ASP A 544 8.89 8.37 13.51
N ASP A 545 9.32 7.19 13.09
CA ASP A 545 10.18 6.98 11.95
C ASP A 545 9.49 7.35 10.64
N VAL A 546 8.26 6.88 10.43
CA VAL A 546 7.47 7.22 9.24
C VAL A 546 7.15 8.71 9.18
N VAL A 547 6.70 9.31 10.29
CA VAL A 547 6.41 10.76 10.36
C VAL A 547 7.67 11.57 10.03
N ARG A 548 8.82 11.18 10.59
CA ARG A 548 10.11 11.82 10.32
C ARG A 548 10.51 11.66 8.85
N ASP A 549 10.41 10.47 8.30
CA ASP A 549 10.83 10.17 6.93
C ASP A 549 9.95 10.89 5.90
N MET A 550 8.63 10.91 6.12
CA MET A 550 7.70 11.67 5.29
C MET A 550 7.95 13.18 5.40
N ALA A 551 8.23 13.70 6.60
CA ALA A 551 8.65 15.09 6.80
C ALA A 551 9.93 15.43 6.01
N PHE A 552 10.94 14.54 6.02
CA PHE A 552 12.14 14.71 5.18
C PHE A 552 11.83 14.72 3.68
N GLY A 553 10.81 13.95 3.27
CA GLY A 553 10.27 13.97 1.91
C GLY A 553 9.45 15.23 1.55
N GLY A 554 9.30 16.20 2.45
CA GLY A 554 8.42 17.36 2.26
C GLY A 554 6.94 17.04 2.44
N MET A 555 6.64 15.87 2.99
CA MET A 555 5.30 15.36 3.25
C MET A 555 5.00 15.35 4.74
N HIS A 556 4.82 16.53 5.34
CA HIS A 556 4.35 16.58 6.72
C HIS A 556 2.98 15.94 6.83
N VAL A 557 2.90 14.97 7.73
CA VAL A 557 1.68 14.23 8.00
C VAL A 557 1.17 14.52 9.40
N ARG A 558 -0.16 14.62 9.52
CA ARG A 558 -0.84 14.64 10.82
C ARG A 558 -1.17 13.22 11.23
N VAL A 559 -0.78 12.86 12.46
CA VAL A 559 -1.17 11.58 13.06
C VAL A 559 -2.60 11.69 13.57
N GLN A 560 -3.42 10.67 13.30
CA GLN A 560 -4.78 10.52 13.79
C GLN A 560 -4.97 9.14 14.42
N ASP A 561 -5.97 8.98 15.28
CA ASP A 561 -6.41 7.65 15.69
C ASP A 561 -6.91 6.86 14.47
N TRP A 562 -6.87 5.53 14.54
CA TRP A 562 -7.28 4.65 13.43
C TRP A 562 -8.69 4.96 12.92
N ASP A 563 -9.67 5.08 13.82
CA ASP A 563 -11.07 5.27 13.43
C ASP A 563 -11.30 6.68 12.84
N GLU A 564 -10.63 7.69 13.42
CA GLU A 564 -10.67 9.06 12.90
C GLU A 564 -10.02 9.15 11.52
N TRP A 565 -8.84 8.55 11.36
CA TRP A 565 -8.10 8.53 10.10
C TRP A 565 -8.91 7.83 9.01
N ARG A 566 -9.51 6.68 9.31
CA ARG A 566 -10.32 5.91 8.37
C ARG A 566 -11.51 6.74 7.87
N ALA A 567 -12.24 7.39 8.78
CA ALA A 567 -13.39 8.21 8.41
C ALA A 567 -12.97 9.41 7.54
N ASP A 568 -11.87 10.09 7.89
CA ASP A 568 -11.31 11.21 7.11
C ASP A 568 -10.84 10.75 5.72
N ALA A 569 -10.13 9.62 5.64
CA ALA A 569 -9.65 9.06 4.38
C ALA A 569 -10.79 8.66 3.45
N LEU A 570 -11.83 7.98 3.96
CA LEU A 570 -13.02 7.61 3.18
C LEU A 570 -13.76 8.84 2.66
N ALA A 571 -14.01 9.84 3.52
CA ALA A 571 -14.69 11.07 3.12
C ALA A 571 -13.92 11.82 2.01
N ARG A 572 -12.59 11.81 2.06
CA ARG A 572 -11.75 12.44 1.02
C ARG A 572 -11.70 11.64 -0.28
N LEU A 573 -11.65 10.32 -0.21
CA LEU A 573 -11.73 9.44 -1.38
C LEU A 573 -13.11 9.54 -2.07
N GLU A 574 -14.17 9.78 -1.31
CA GLU A 574 -15.51 10.05 -1.86
C GLU A 574 -15.60 11.44 -2.50
N ALA A 575 -14.98 12.46 -1.90
CA ALA A 575 -14.98 13.81 -2.43
C ALA A 575 -14.12 13.98 -3.70
N ASP A 576 -13.02 13.22 -3.80
CA ASP A 576 -12.09 13.22 -4.93
C ASP A 576 -11.69 11.78 -5.30
N PRO A 577 -12.56 11.06 -6.04
CA PRO A 577 -12.33 9.66 -6.38
C PRO A 577 -11.06 9.44 -7.20
N VAL A 578 -10.25 8.50 -6.74
CA VAL A 578 -9.04 8.04 -7.44
C VAL A 578 -9.26 6.57 -7.81
N PRO A 579 -9.51 6.24 -9.09
CA PRO A 579 -9.84 4.86 -9.52
C PRO A 579 -8.83 3.82 -9.04
N GLU A 580 -7.55 4.19 -9.02
CA GLU A 580 -6.46 3.31 -8.58
C GLU A 580 -6.50 3.00 -7.06
N LEU A 581 -7.22 3.80 -6.26
CA LEU A 581 -7.45 3.58 -4.82
C LEU A 581 -8.82 2.97 -4.50
N ASP A 582 -9.64 2.62 -5.50
CA ASP A 582 -10.95 1.99 -5.27
C ASP A 582 -10.86 0.70 -4.45
N PHE A 583 -9.79 -0.08 -4.68
CA PHE A 583 -9.51 -1.26 -3.86
C PHE A 583 -9.33 -0.90 -2.38
N LEU A 584 -8.56 0.15 -2.08
CA LEU A 584 -8.36 0.62 -0.71
C LEU A 584 -9.68 1.09 -0.09
N THR A 585 -10.51 1.82 -0.85
CA THR A 585 -11.85 2.25 -0.39
C THR A 585 -12.70 1.06 0.04
N ARG A 586 -12.71 -0.03 -0.75
CA ARG A 586 -13.45 -1.26 -0.42
C ARG A 586 -12.89 -1.92 0.85
N VAL A 587 -11.58 -2.03 0.96
CA VAL A 587 -10.89 -2.56 2.16
C VAL A 587 -11.24 -1.73 3.40
N LEU A 588 -11.20 -0.41 3.32
CA LEU A 588 -11.53 0.48 4.45
C LEU A 588 -13.03 0.47 4.81
N ARG A 589 -13.91 -0.02 3.94
CA ARG A 589 -15.34 -0.20 4.26
C ARG A 589 -15.66 -1.56 4.87
N SER A 590 -14.91 -2.61 4.54
CA SER A 590 -15.18 -3.98 5.01
C SER A 590 -14.84 -4.19 6.49
N PRO A 591 -15.81 -4.58 7.35
CA PRO A 591 -15.56 -4.89 8.76
C PRO A 591 -14.47 -5.94 8.98
N THR A 592 -14.43 -6.97 8.13
CA THR A 592 -13.42 -8.04 8.16
C THR A 592 -12.02 -7.48 7.91
N ALA A 593 -11.87 -6.64 6.89
CA ALA A 593 -10.58 -6.05 6.54
C ALA A 593 -10.10 -4.99 7.55
N LEU A 594 -11.01 -4.35 8.29
CA LEU A 594 -10.64 -3.47 9.40
C LEU A 594 -9.96 -4.22 10.54
N ARG A 595 -10.40 -5.45 10.82
CA ARG A 595 -9.75 -6.30 11.84
C ARG A 595 -8.33 -6.69 11.43
N LEU A 596 -8.12 -6.99 10.14
CA LEU A 596 -6.79 -7.19 9.57
C LEU A 596 -5.91 -5.95 9.79
N CYS A 597 -6.43 -4.76 9.47
CA CYS A 597 -5.69 -3.52 9.65
C CYS A 597 -5.36 -3.29 11.14
N GLU A 598 -6.32 -3.52 12.04
CA GLU A 598 -6.12 -3.41 13.48
C GLU A 598 -5.02 -4.33 13.99
N ALA A 599 -5.04 -5.62 13.61
CA ALA A 599 -4.01 -6.58 13.98
C ALA A 599 -2.62 -6.18 13.44
N THR A 600 -2.57 -5.73 12.18
CA THR A 600 -1.33 -5.30 11.53
C THR A 600 -0.73 -4.06 12.18
N LEU A 601 -1.55 -3.07 12.55
CA LEU A 601 -1.08 -1.79 13.10
C LEU A 601 -0.72 -1.87 14.60
N LYS A 602 -1.34 -2.79 15.35
CA LYS A 602 -1.08 -3.02 16.78
C LYS A 602 -0.07 -4.14 17.04
N GLY A 603 0.33 -4.88 16.01
CA GLY A 603 1.28 -5.99 16.13
C GLY A 603 2.68 -5.54 16.56
N PRO A 604 3.45 -6.41 17.24
CA PRO A 604 4.83 -6.14 17.59
C PRO A 604 5.74 -6.08 16.34
N ALA A 605 6.97 -5.63 16.55
CA ALA A 605 8.03 -5.73 15.55
C ALA A 605 8.33 -7.21 15.25
N ALA A 606 8.35 -7.56 13.96
CA ALA A 606 8.83 -8.86 13.53
C ALA A 606 10.35 -8.95 13.68
N THR A 607 10.83 -10.05 14.23
CA THR A 607 12.27 -10.31 14.42
C THR A 607 12.73 -11.43 13.49
N GLY A 608 13.99 -11.37 13.06
CA GLY A 608 14.54 -12.32 12.09
C GLY A 608 16.02 -12.56 12.33
N GLU A 609 16.36 -13.15 13.48
CA GLU A 609 17.75 -13.42 13.87
C GLU A 609 18.44 -14.39 12.88
N ARG A 610 17.73 -15.43 12.46
CA ARG A 610 18.22 -16.41 11.46
C ARG A 610 18.36 -15.74 10.10
N THR A 611 17.37 -14.96 9.69
CA THR A 611 17.45 -14.18 8.44
C THR A 611 18.65 -13.22 8.46
N ALA A 612 18.89 -12.52 9.58
CA ALA A 612 20.03 -11.62 9.71
C ALA A 612 21.37 -12.37 9.65
N ALA A 613 21.48 -13.50 10.35
CA ALA A 613 22.68 -14.35 10.33
C ALA A 613 22.97 -14.90 8.92
N LEU A 614 21.94 -15.33 8.18
CA LEU A 614 22.08 -15.79 6.79
C LEU A 614 22.56 -14.65 5.88
N VAL A 615 21.94 -13.47 6.00
CA VAL A 615 22.31 -12.28 5.23
C VAL A 615 23.77 -11.90 5.46
N GLU A 616 24.23 -11.94 6.71
CA GLU A 616 25.63 -11.70 7.07
C GLU A 616 26.56 -12.79 6.52
N ALA A 617 26.23 -14.06 6.73
CA ALA A 617 27.05 -15.20 6.31
C ALA A 617 27.28 -15.24 4.79
N LEU A 618 26.25 -14.90 4.01
CA LEU A 618 26.30 -14.86 2.55
C LEU A 618 26.81 -13.52 1.99
N GLY A 619 27.18 -12.55 2.84
CA GLY A 619 27.64 -11.23 2.41
C GLY A 619 26.60 -10.45 1.60
N LEU A 620 25.31 -10.71 1.85
CA LEU A 620 24.21 -10.01 1.20
C LEU A 620 24.08 -8.58 1.75
N ARG A 621 23.31 -7.74 1.06
CA ARG A 621 23.01 -6.39 1.56
C ARG A 621 22.26 -6.51 2.89
N PRO A 622 22.77 -5.90 3.99
CA PRO A 622 22.09 -5.97 5.27
C PRO A 622 20.70 -5.36 5.20
N PRO A 623 19.74 -5.84 6.01
CA PRO A 623 18.44 -5.20 6.11
C PRO A 623 18.64 -3.73 6.51
N ALA A 624 17.99 -2.85 5.78
CA ALA A 624 17.93 -1.43 6.09
C ALA A 624 16.47 -1.04 6.25
N ARG A 625 16.22 0.04 7.00
CA ARG A 625 14.90 0.63 7.07
C ARG A 625 14.43 1.02 5.67
N TYR A 626 13.18 0.72 5.37
CA TYR A 626 12.53 1.17 4.15
C TYR A 626 12.10 2.65 4.30
N ASP A 627 13.09 3.53 4.39
CA ASP A 627 12.94 4.96 4.66
C ASP A 627 12.55 5.78 3.41
N SER A 628 12.44 7.10 3.55
CA SER A 628 12.09 8.00 2.44
C SER A 628 13.09 7.97 1.29
N ARG A 629 14.37 7.67 1.54
CA ARG A 629 15.38 7.53 0.49
C ARG A 629 15.19 6.22 -0.29
N ALA A 630 14.88 5.13 0.41
CA ALA A 630 14.57 3.84 -0.22
C ALA A 630 13.25 3.87 -1.00
N GLN A 631 12.27 4.61 -0.50
CA GLN A 631 10.94 4.78 -1.10
C GLN A 631 10.88 5.84 -2.21
N LEU A 632 11.89 6.68 -2.34
CA LEU A 632 11.91 7.82 -3.26
C LEU A 632 11.44 7.48 -4.68
N ARG A 633 12.05 6.45 -5.30
CA ARG A 633 11.70 6.05 -6.67
C ARG A 633 10.26 5.56 -6.76
N THR A 634 9.76 4.95 -5.70
CA THR A 634 8.37 4.54 -5.59
C THR A 634 7.45 5.75 -5.45
N PHE A 635 7.80 6.78 -4.66
CA PHE A 635 7.00 8.02 -4.59
C PHE A 635 6.98 8.80 -5.90
N GLU A 636 8.12 8.94 -6.57
CA GLU A 636 8.18 9.52 -7.93
C GLU A 636 7.24 8.76 -8.87
N ARG A 637 7.25 7.43 -8.79
CA ARG A 637 6.41 6.61 -9.63
C ARG A 637 4.92 6.71 -9.28
N LEU A 638 4.58 6.68 -8.00
CA LEU A 638 3.21 6.91 -7.53
C LEU A 638 2.70 8.26 -8.00
N ALA A 639 3.56 9.29 -8.06
CA ALA A 639 3.18 10.59 -8.60
C ALA A 639 3.01 10.60 -10.11
N GLU A 640 3.87 9.91 -10.87
CA GLU A 640 3.67 9.69 -12.31
C GLU A 640 2.34 8.97 -12.60
N ASP A 641 1.96 8.02 -11.74
CA ASP A 641 0.74 7.23 -11.85
C ASP A 641 -0.49 7.92 -11.19
N GLY A 642 -0.35 9.19 -10.74
CA GLY A 642 -1.45 10.00 -10.18
C GLY A 642 -1.89 9.65 -8.74
N LEU A 643 -1.26 8.65 -8.14
CA LEU A 643 -1.56 8.11 -6.81
C LEU A 643 -0.96 8.92 -5.65
N ALA A 644 0.16 9.59 -5.87
CA ALA A 644 0.79 10.46 -4.89
C ALA A 644 0.90 11.90 -5.42
N ARG A 645 0.89 12.88 -4.50
CA ARG A 645 1.21 14.26 -4.83
C ARG A 645 2.54 14.61 -4.18
N LEU A 646 3.60 14.58 -5.00
CA LEU A 646 4.89 15.12 -4.59
C LEU A 646 4.77 16.62 -4.30
N PRO A 647 5.58 17.17 -3.37
CA PRO A 647 5.62 18.62 -3.14
C PRO A 647 5.87 19.36 -4.45
N HIS A 648 4.92 20.23 -4.82
CA HIS A 648 5.04 21.10 -5.98
C HIS A 648 5.60 22.47 -5.55
N LYS A 649 6.24 23.19 -6.47
CA LYS A 649 6.74 24.57 -6.22
C LYS A 649 5.65 25.56 -5.80
N ASP A 650 4.39 25.27 -6.17
CA ASP A 650 3.21 26.07 -5.82
C ASP A 650 2.57 25.63 -4.50
N ASP A 651 3.01 24.51 -3.91
CA ASP A 651 2.58 24.10 -2.58
C ASP A 651 3.31 24.95 -1.51
N GLN A 652 2.76 25.00 -0.29
CA GLN A 652 3.43 25.66 0.83
C GLN A 652 4.84 25.04 1.02
N PRO A 653 5.93 25.82 0.87
CA PRO A 653 7.28 25.25 0.92
C PRO A 653 7.65 24.82 2.33
N TYR A 654 8.48 23.79 2.43
CA TYR A 654 9.06 23.30 3.69
C TYR A 654 9.82 24.42 4.40
N LEU A 655 10.63 25.17 3.66
CA LEU A 655 11.42 26.29 4.15
C LEU A 655 11.54 27.33 3.03
N TRP A 656 11.42 28.62 3.37
CA TRP A 656 11.64 29.71 2.41
C TRP A 656 12.27 30.93 3.07
N PHE A 657 12.98 31.73 2.29
CA PHE A 657 13.69 32.92 2.75
C PHE A 657 13.85 33.92 1.60
N PRO A 658 13.87 35.23 1.89
CA PRO A 658 14.12 36.23 0.87
C PRO A 658 15.60 36.26 0.47
N GLU A 659 15.89 36.71 -0.74
CA GLU A 659 17.22 37.11 -1.19
C GLU A 659 17.11 38.36 -2.05
N THR A 660 17.70 39.46 -1.58
CA THR A 660 17.83 40.70 -2.35
C THR A 660 19.24 40.82 -2.91
N THR A 661 19.37 41.10 -4.20
CA THR A 661 20.65 41.41 -4.85
C THR A 661 20.55 42.71 -5.64
N GLU A 662 21.62 43.48 -5.64
CA GLU A 662 21.71 44.77 -6.33
C GLU A 662 23.03 44.89 -7.07
N GLY A 663 23.03 45.57 -8.21
CA GLY A 663 24.24 45.82 -8.97
C GLY A 663 23.93 46.51 -10.28
N SER A 664 24.73 46.19 -11.30
CA SER A 664 24.60 46.84 -12.60
C SER A 664 24.83 45.86 -13.74
N VAL A 665 24.11 46.08 -14.84
CA VAL A 665 24.20 45.32 -16.09
C VAL A 665 24.40 46.27 -17.26
N GLY A 666 24.95 45.77 -18.36
CA GLY A 666 25.09 46.52 -19.60
C GLY A 666 25.17 45.58 -20.81
N PRO A 667 25.11 46.12 -22.03
CA PRO A 667 25.27 45.33 -23.25
C PRO A 667 26.54 44.47 -23.23
N VAL A 668 26.44 43.23 -23.71
CA VAL A 668 27.60 42.32 -23.78
C VAL A 668 28.76 42.99 -24.52
N GLY A 669 29.92 43.04 -23.87
CA GLY A 669 31.14 43.69 -24.40
C GLY A 669 31.30 45.17 -24.02
N THR A 670 30.36 45.75 -23.28
CA THR A 670 30.42 47.14 -22.80
C THR A 670 30.45 47.22 -21.26
N ALA A 671 30.65 48.42 -20.71
CA ALA A 671 30.60 48.64 -19.26
C ALA A 671 29.17 48.45 -18.73
N ALA A 672 29.05 47.81 -17.57
CA ALA A 672 27.78 47.54 -16.91
C ALA A 672 27.40 48.72 -16.01
N ASP A 673 26.70 49.70 -16.56
CA ASP A 673 26.39 50.97 -15.87
C ASP A 673 24.90 51.14 -15.54
N THR A 674 24.04 50.22 -15.99
CA THR A 674 22.60 50.31 -15.76
C THR A 674 22.22 49.58 -14.47
N PRO A 675 21.57 50.24 -13.49
CA PRO A 675 21.16 49.62 -12.24
C PRO A 675 20.21 48.45 -12.46
N CYS A 676 20.42 47.39 -11.68
CA CYS A 676 19.62 46.18 -11.71
C CYS A 676 19.52 45.59 -10.30
N SER A 677 18.32 45.16 -9.90
CA SER A 677 18.08 44.52 -8.61
C SER A 677 17.13 43.34 -8.75
N MET A 678 17.38 42.28 -7.98
CA MET A 678 16.48 41.13 -7.85
C MET A 678 15.99 41.03 -6.42
N ALA A 679 14.67 40.88 -6.26
CA ALA A 679 14.03 40.54 -5.00
C ALA A 679 13.42 39.14 -5.15
N LEU A 680 14.17 38.13 -4.72
CA LEU A 680 13.77 36.74 -4.81
C LEU A 680 13.20 36.23 -3.49
N THR A 681 12.26 35.30 -3.58
CA THR A 681 11.94 34.34 -2.52
C THR A 681 12.51 33.00 -2.94
N LEU A 682 13.50 32.54 -2.18
CA LEU A 682 14.09 31.23 -2.34
C LEU A 682 13.30 30.24 -1.47
N SER A 683 12.85 29.14 -2.06
CA SER A 683 12.04 28.14 -1.38
C SER A 683 12.58 26.73 -1.62
N ILE A 684 12.37 25.90 -0.61
CA ILE A 684 12.71 24.48 -0.58
C ILE A 684 11.41 23.75 -0.35
N ALA A 685 10.99 22.95 -1.33
CA ALA A 685 9.79 22.13 -1.24
C ALA A 685 10.02 20.91 -0.33
N SER A 686 11.23 20.34 -0.32
CA SER A 686 11.60 19.21 0.55
C SER A 686 13.11 19.16 0.83
N MET A 687 13.50 18.47 1.90
CA MET A 687 14.93 18.18 2.12
C MET A 687 15.50 17.26 1.04
N TYR A 688 14.67 16.45 0.38
CA TYR A 688 15.08 15.65 -0.76
C TYR A 688 15.53 16.51 -1.95
N GLN A 689 14.83 17.61 -2.26
CA GLN A 689 15.25 18.57 -3.30
C GLN A 689 16.67 19.10 -3.05
N LEU A 690 17.03 19.34 -1.79
CA LEU A 690 18.37 19.77 -1.42
C LEU A 690 19.41 18.65 -1.49
N VAL A 691 19.12 17.48 -0.92
CA VAL A 691 20.12 16.40 -0.81
C VAL A 691 20.30 15.67 -2.15
N GLY A 692 19.22 15.45 -2.89
CA GLY A 692 19.21 14.74 -4.17
C GLY A 692 19.55 15.64 -5.35
N GLU A 693 18.83 16.74 -5.51
CA GLU A 693 18.97 17.63 -6.68
C GLU A 693 19.95 18.79 -6.44
N ARG A 694 20.25 19.10 -5.17
CA ARG A 694 20.96 20.33 -4.76
C ARG A 694 20.31 21.58 -5.32
N ARG A 695 18.98 21.59 -5.42
CA ARG A 695 18.19 22.65 -6.06
C ARG A 695 17.37 23.41 -5.02
N VAL A 696 17.21 24.70 -5.24
CA VAL A 696 16.34 25.61 -4.50
C VAL A 696 15.47 26.33 -5.53
N ASP A 697 14.17 26.39 -5.30
CA ASP A 697 13.26 27.11 -6.18
C ASP A 697 13.41 28.62 -5.94
N ALA A 698 13.26 29.41 -7.00
CA ALA A 698 13.31 30.85 -6.94
C ALA A 698 12.05 31.45 -7.58
N GLY A 699 11.30 32.23 -6.80
CA GLY A 699 10.26 33.13 -7.28
C GLY A 699 10.61 34.58 -6.94
N GLY A 700 9.82 35.54 -7.41
CA GLY A 700 10.01 36.96 -7.12
C GLY A 700 10.13 37.80 -8.37
N GLU A 701 10.84 38.92 -8.28
CA GLU A 701 10.87 39.94 -9.32
C GLU A 701 12.29 40.48 -9.59
N LEU A 702 12.51 40.90 -10.83
CA LEU A 702 13.71 41.57 -11.32
C LEU A 702 13.34 42.99 -11.77
N VAL A 703 13.99 43.99 -11.22
CA VAL A 703 13.89 45.38 -11.69
C VAL A 703 15.18 45.73 -12.42
N CYS A 704 15.08 45.93 -13.74
CA CYS A 704 16.23 46.22 -14.59
C CYS A 704 15.82 47.08 -15.78
N SER A 705 16.09 48.38 -15.71
CA SER A 705 15.67 49.35 -16.75
C SER A 705 16.33 49.10 -18.11
N ALA A 706 17.46 48.38 -18.17
CA ALA A 706 18.07 47.94 -19.43
C ALA A 706 17.25 46.86 -20.16
N VAL A 707 16.34 46.18 -19.46
CA VAL A 707 15.50 45.11 -20.00
C VAL A 707 14.08 45.62 -20.23
N HIS A 708 13.46 46.17 -19.18
CA HIS A 708 12.10 46.67 -19.20
C HIS A 708 11.90 47.74 -18.09
N PRO A 709 11.09 48.78 -18.30
CA PRO A 709 10.85 49.82 -17.30
C PRO A 709 10.07 49.33 -16.06
N GLU A 710 9.16 48.37 -16.25
CA GLU A 710 8.43 47.71 -15.15
C GLU A 710 9.13 46.41 -14.68
N PRO A 711 8.91 45.97 -13.42
CA PRO A 711 9.49 44.73 -12.89
C PRO A 711 9.12 43.50 -13.74
N LEU A 712 10.09 42.64 -13.98
CA LEU A 712 9.87 41.33 -14.58
C LEU A 712 9.58 40.30 -13.48
N VAL A 713 8.55 39.50 -13.66
CA VAL A 713 8.16 38.43 -12.73
C VAL A 713 8.88 37.14 -13.09
N VAL A 714 9.42 36.45 -12.09
CA VAL A 714 9.99 35.10 -12.27
C VAL A 714 8.86 34.10 -12.50
N ALA A 715 8.72 33.63 -13.74
CA ALA A 715 7.77 32.58 -14.10
C ALA A 715 8.28 31.19 -13.66
N HIS A 716 9.59 30.99 -13.73
CA HIS A 716 10.25 29.77 -13.24
C HIS A 716 11.68 30.08 -12.87
N GLY A 717 12.12 29.68 -11.68
CA GLY A 717 13.48 29.93 -11.22
C GLY A 717 14.06 28.75 -10.46
N ASP A 718 15.30 28.41 -10.80
CA ASP A 718 16.07 27.35 -10.16
C ASP A 718 17.43 27.88 -9.70
N VAL A 719 17.85 27.50 -8.50
CA VAL A 719 19.18 27.74 -7.97
C VAL A 719 19.83 26.41 -7.60
N TRP A 720 20.91 26.05 -8.27
CA TRP A 720 21.70 24.85 -7.95
C TRP A 720 22.87 25.19 -7.05
N VAL A 721 23.01 24.45 -5.97
CA VAL A 721 24.15 24.46 -5.05
C VAL A 721 25.19 23.45 -5.52
N ARG A 722 26.42 23.92 -5.76
CA ARG A 722 27.56 23.13 -6.28
C ARG A 722 27.18 22.24 -7.48
N PRO A 723 26.75 22.84 -8.59
CA PRO A 723 26.24 22.12 -9.76
C PRO A 723 27.27 21.21 -10.48
N GLU A 724 28.54 21.21 -10.07
CA GLU A 724 29.65 20.52 -10.75
C GLU A 724 30.35 19.46 -9.89
N GLU A 725 29.86 19.19 -8.68
CA GLU A 725 30.41 18.11 -7.87
C GLU A 725 30.13 16.75 -8.53
N GLY A 726 31.20 16.03 -8.91
CA GLY A 726 31.14 14.73 -9.60
C GLY A 726 31.61 14.74 -11.07
N ILE A 727 31.82 15.91 -11.67
CA ILE A 727 32.37 16.04 -13.03
C ILE A 727 33.84 16.51 -12.92
N PRO A 728 34.84 15.74 -13.40
CA PRO A 728 36.22 16.21 -13.42
C PRO A 728 36.33 17.39 -14.39
N ARG A 729 36.29 18.61 -13.87
CA ARG A 729 36.72 19.76 -14.66
C ARG A 729 38.23 19.80 -14.69
N GLU A 730 38.75 19.62 -15.90
CA GLU A 730 40.16 19.83 -16.22
C GLU A 730 40.58 21.24 -15.80
N HIS A 731 41.49 21.29 -14.81
CA HIS A 731 42.49 22.37 -14.63
C HIS A 731 41.97 23.76 -14.22
N GLY A 732 40.70 23.90 -13.84
CA GLY A 732 40.15 25.17 -13.35
C GLY A 732 40.47 25.47 -11.87
N GLN A 733 41.03 26.65 -11.59
CA GLN A 733 41.08 27.27 -10.24
C GLN A 733 39.77 27.99 -9.85
N HIS A 734 38.79 28.03 -10.75
CA HIS A 734 37.47 28.60 -10.53
C HIS A 734 36.45 27.48 -10.32
N HIS A 735 35.79 27.48 -9.16
CA HIS A 735 34.77 26.49 -8.81
C HIS A 735 33.40 27.16 -8.78
N ARG A 736 32.42 26.61 -9.49
CA ARG A 736 31.06 27.15 -9.45
C ARG A 736 30.37 26.74 -8.14
N LEU A 737 30.01 27.73 -7.34
CA LEU A 737 29.34 27.58 -6.05
C LEU A 737 27.82 27.50 -6.22
N LEU A 738 27.24 28.46 -6.95
CA LEU A 738 25.81 28.52 -7.22
C LEU A 738 25.58 28.79 -8.71
N ARG A 739 24.48 28.25 -9.24
CA ARG A 739 23.96 28.58 -10.57
C ARG A 739 22.49 28.94 -10.46
N TYR A 740 22.12 30.14 -10.91
CA TYR A 740 20.75 30.62 -10.99
C TYR A 740 20.31 30.48 -12.45
N ARG A 741 19.09 30.01 -12.69
CA ARG A 741 18.45 30.03 -13.99
C ARG A 741 17.02 30.47 -13.81
N LEU A 742 16.70 31.64 -14.33
CA LEU A 742 15.38 32.24 -14.21
C LEU A 742 14.78 32.43 -15.61
N LEU A 743 13.52 32.03 -15.76
CA LEU A 743 12.65 32.43 -16.84
C LEU A 743 11.75 33.55 -16.30
N LEU A 744 11.78 34.67 -16.99
CA LEU A 744 11.18 35.92 -16.58
C LEU A 744 10.10 36.32 -17.57
N ARG A 745 9.07 37.00 -17.08
CA ARG A 745 7.99 37.57 -17.89
C ARG A 745 7.89 39.06 -17.60
N ASP A 746 7.92 39.89 -18.64
CA ASP A 746 7.64 41.32 -18.51
C ASP A 746 6.13 41.61 -18.55
N ALA A 747 5.75 42.85 -18.26
CA ALA A 747 4.35 43.29 -18.20
C ALA A 747 3.62 43.16 -19.56
N ASP A 748 4.35 43.26 -20.67
CA ASP A 748 3.84 43.12 -22.03
C ASP A 748 3.70 41.65 -22.47
N GLY A 749 4.10 40.70 -21.61
CA GLY A 749 4.07 39.27 -21.88
C GLY A 749 5.27 38.73 -22.64
N GLY A 750 6.30 39.55 -22.85
CA GLY A 750 7.61 39.13 -23.34
C GLY A 750 8.31 38.18 -22.37
N ARG A 751 9.07 37.24 -22.92
CA ARG A 751 9.76 36.19 -22.17
C ARG A 751 11.27 36.37 -22.27
N TRP A 752 11.91 36.32 -21.12
CA TRP A 752 13.35 36.52 -20.96
C TRP A 752 13.96 35.39 -20.14
N TRP A 753 15.25 35.19 -20.27
CA TRP A 753 16.02 34.31 -19.41
C TRP A 753 17.15 35.08 -18.74
N LEU A 754 17.44 34.70 -17.49
CA LEU A 754 18.60 35.17 -16.75
C LEU A 754 19.37 33.95 -16.26
N GLU A 755 20.67 33.92 -16.54
CA GLU A 755 21.59 32.93 -15.99
C GLU A 755 22.60 33.61 -15.07
N GLY A 756 22.65 33.16 -13.82
CA GLY A 756 23.53 33.70 -12.79
C GLY A 756 24.57 32.67 -12.32
N HIS A 757 25.79 33.09 -12.08
CA HIS A 757 26.85 32.23 -11.60
C HIS A 757 27.67 32.85 -10.47
N LYS A 758 27.80 32.08 -9.39
CA LYS A 758 28.67 32.40 -8.25
C LYS A 758 29.87 31.47 -8.26
N HIS A 759 31.07 32.02 -8.08
CA HIS A 759 32.32 31.27 -8.20
C HIS A 759 33.24 31.46 -7.00
N ALA A 760 33.89 30.38 -6.57
CA ALA A 760 35.03 30.39 -5.66
C ALA A 760 36.35 30.37 -6.43
N ARG A 761 37.35 31.09 -5.92
CA ARG A 761 38.71 31.22 -6.45
C ARG A 761 39.70 31.31 -5.29
N ALA A 762 40.94 30.86 -5.48
CA ALA A 762 42.00 30.95 -4.48
C ALA A 762 42.53 32.39 -4.31
N ARG A 763 41.71 33.29 -3.75
CA ARG A 763 42.03 34.69 -3.46
C ARG A 763 41.53 35.09 -2.08
N ARG A 764 42.15 36.14 -1.49
CA ARG A 764 41.86 36.61 -0.12
C ARG A 764 40.50 37.31 0.04
N ASP A 765 39.75 37.53 -1.05
CA ASP A 765 38.46 38.23 -1.09
C ASP A 765 37.26 37.28 -0.91
N VAL A 766 37.39 36.27 -0.04
CA VAL A 766 36.39 35.22 0.20
C VAL A 766 35.00 35.81 0.48
N TRP A 767 34.91 36.87 1.28
CA TRP A 767 33.64 37.55 1.61
C TRP A 767 32.95 38.19 0.40
N ARG A 768 33.72 38.68 -0.58
CA ARG A 768 33.16 39.22 -1.82
C ARG A 768 32.67 38.09 -2.72
N GLN A 769 33.43 37.00 -2.82
CA GLN A 769 33.08 35.82 -3.60
C GLN A 769 31.80 35.14 -3.10
N THR A 770 31.52 35.21 -1.80
CA THR A 770 30.28 34.71 -1.21
C THR A 770 29.08 35.63 -1.39
N ARG A 771 29.20 36.79 -2.06
CA ARG A 771 28.11 37.75 -2.24
C ARG A 771 27.90 38.19 -3.69
N ALA A 772 28.93 38.12 -4.53
CA ALA A 772 28.85 38.50 -5.93
C ALA A 772 28.29 37.38 -6.83
N LEU A 773 27.35 37.75 -7.69
CA LEU A 773 26.67 36.93 -8.68
C LEU A 773 26.87 37.56 -10.05
N ARG A 774 27.59 36.88 -10.95
CA ARG A 774 27.67 37.32 -12.34
C ARG A 774 26.40 36.89 -13.06
N VAL A 775 25.75 37.80 -13.77
CA VAL A 775 24.48 37.53 -14.47
C VAL A 775 24.61 37.81 -15.96
N ASP A 776 23.95 36.98 -16.76
CA ASP A 776 23.75 37.15 -18.19
C ASP A 776 22.23 37.10 -18.46
N ILE A 777 21.73 38.04 -19.27
CA ILE A 777 20.30 38.20 -19.55
C ILE A 777 20.06 38.24 -21.06
N GLY A 778 19.09 37.47 -21.54
CA GLY A 778 18.68 37.44 -22.96
C GLY A 778 17.18 37.23 -23.13
N ARG A 779 16.69 37.45 -24.36
CA ARG A 779 15.32 37.07 -24.73
C ARG A 779 15.24 35.57 -24.97
N GLU A 780 14.07 34.98 -24.78
CA GLU A 780 13.88 33.55 -25.01
C GLU A 780 14.23 33.16 -26.45
N GLY A 781 15.12 32.17 -26.62
CA GLY A 781 15.62 31.74 -27.92
C GLY A 781 16.81 32.55 -28.46
N GLU A 782 17.21 33.62 -27.79
CA GLU A 782 18.34 34.49 -28.18
C GLU A 782 19.53 34.37 -27.21
N PRO A 783 20.77 34.65 -27.66
CA PRO A 783 21.93 34.73 -26.79
C PRO A 783 21.82 35.91 -25.80
N ALA A 784 22.71 35.94 -24.80
CA ALA A 784 22.74 37.04 -23.83
C ALA A 784 22.94 38.38 -24.54
N ALA A 785 22.04 39.32 -24.28
CA ALA A 785 22.15 40.70 -24.75
C ALA A 785 22.82 41.58 -23.68
N LEU A 786 22.63 41.25 -22.39
CA LEU A 786 23.18 41.99 -21.26
C LEU A 786 24.01 41.07 -20.36
N THR A 787 25.03 41.63 -19.73
CA THR A 787 25.86 40.96 -18.72
C THR A 787 26.19 41.94 -17.59
N GLY A 788 26.42 41.44 -16.38
CA GLY A 788 26.73 42.27 -15.22
C GLY A 788 27.09 41.51 -13.96
N GLU A 789 27.23 42.24 -12.86
CA GLU A 789 27.47 41.70 -11.52
C GLU A 789 26.43 42.26 -10.56
N LEU A 790 25.71 41.38 -9.89
CA LEU A 790 24.81 41.68 -8.79
C LEU A 790 25.45 41.19 -7.48
N VAL A 791 25.17 41.88 -6.37
CA VAL A 791 25.76 41.58 -5.07
C VAL A 791 24.65 41.56 -4.02
N VAL A 792 24.67 40.57 -3.13
CA VAL A 792 23.82 40.58 -1.93
C VAL A 792 24.32 41.68 -0.99
N PRO A 793 23.53 42.70 -0.60
CA PRO A 793 23.96 43.73 0.35
C PRO A 793 24.44 43.16 1.70
N ALA A 794 25.39 43.83 2.35
CA ALA A 794 26.10 43.25 3.51
C ALA A 794 25.22 43.22 4.76
N ASP A 795 24.41 44.26 4.88
CA ASP A 795 23.42 44.53 5.90
C ASP A 795 22.16 43.68 5.73
N SER A 796 21.83 43.27 4.51
CA SER A 796 20.68 42.39 4.25
C SER A 796 21.00 40.91 4.46
N TYR A 797 22.26 40.47 4.32
CA TYR A 797 22.62 39.04 4.33
C TYR A 797 22.14 38.27 5.57
N VAL A 798 22.37 38.78 6.78
CA VAL A 798 21.94 38.09 8.03
C VAL A 798 20.42 38.11 8.16
N ARG A 799 19.82 39.27 7.87
CA ARG A 799 18.37 39.46 7.93
C ARG A 799 17.64 38.54 6.96
N ASP A 800 18.17 38.37 5.76
CA ASP A 800 17.50 37.65 4.67
C ASP A 800 17.79 36.15 4.75
N GLN A 801 19.05 35.76 4.96
CA GLN A 801 19.49 34.36 4.82
C GLN A 801 19.60 33.59 6.15
N ILE A 802 19.41 34.26 7.30
CA ILE A 802 19.44 33.62 8.62
C ILE A 802 18.13 33.91 9.37
N ASP A 803 17.81 35.18 9.62
CA ASP A 803 16.62 35.56 10.40
C ASP A 803 15.33 35.45 9.58
N GLY A 804 15.42 35.73 8.29
CA GLY A 804 14.32 35.71 7.31
C GLY A 804 13.86 34.32 6.92
N ILE A 805 14.55 33.27 7.40
CA ILE A 805 14.13 31.88 7.18
C ILE A 805 12.80 31.63 7.88
N LYS A 806 11.79 31.34 7.07
CA LYS A 806 10.49 30.85 7.49
C LYS A 806 10.40 29.35 7.17
N VAL A 807 9.67 28.63 8.01
CA VAL A 807 9.44 27.19 7.90
C VAL A 807 7.94 26.95 7.92
N ASP A 808 7.46 25.87 7.32
CA ASP A 808 6.03 25.55 7.28
C ASP A 808 5.40 25.72 8.69
N PRO A 809 4.40 26.62 8.84
CA PRO A 809 3.78 26.90 10.14
C PRO A 809 3.01 25.70 10.71
N ARG A 810 2.72 24.67 9.91
CA ARG A 810 2.08 23.43 10.37
C ARG A 810 3.00 22.56 11.22
N LEU A 811 4.31 22.85 11.25
CA LEU A 811 5.29 22.09 12.03
C LEU A 811 5.29 22.51 13.50
N THR A 812 5.63 21.58 14.37
CA THR A 812 5.88 21.90 15.78
C THR A 812 7.07 22.85 15.91
N ALA A 813 7.12 23.63 16.99
CA ALA A 813 8.23 24.55 17.23
C ALA A 813 9.61 23.84 17.29
N ARG A 814 9.65 22.55 17.67
CA ARG A 814 10.87 21.74 17.68
C ARG A 814 11.31 21.40 16.26
N GLU A 815 10.39 20.96 15.42
CA GLU A 815 10.66 20.64 14.01
C GLU A 815 11.06 21.87 13.22
N GLN A 816 10.41 23.01 13.44
CA GLN A 816 10.81 24.27 12.80
C GLN A 816 12.27 24.63 13.10
N ARG A 817 12.69 24.51 14.38
CA ARG A 817 14.09 24.73 14.76
C ARG A 817 15.04 23.72 14.12
N ALA A 818 14.66 22.44 14.08
CA ALA A 818 15.47 21.40 13.45
C ALA A 818 15.62 21.62 11.94
N ALA A 819 14.57 22.03 11.24
CA ALA A 819 14.59 22.37 9.82
C ALA A 819 15.57 23.51 9.52
N LYS A 820 15.48 24.62 10.27
CA LYS A 820 16.41 25.76 10.14
C LYS A 820 17.85 25.35 10.38
N LEU A 821 18.12 24.60 11.46
CA LEU A 821 19.47 24.12 11.78
C LEU A 821 20.03 23.19 10.70
N THR A 822 19.20 22.28 10.19
CA THR A 822 19.59 21.32 9.14
C THR A 822 19.94 22.05 7.86
N TRP A 823 19.13 23.04 7.45
CA TRP A 823 19.41 23.90 6.30
C TRP A 823 20.73 24.65 6.47
N LEU A 824 20.90 25.38 7.58
CA LEU A 824 22.10 26.18 7.83
C LEU A 824 23.37 25.30 7.87
N ALA A 825 23.29 24.13 8.50
CA ALA A 825 24.40 23.18 8.56
C ALA A 825 24.74 22.62 7.17
N TRP A 826 23.74 22.17 6.41
CA TRP A 826 23.93 21.62 5.07
C TRP A 826 24.49 22.67 4.10
N PHE A 827 23.86 23.85 4.03
CA PHE A 827 24.28 24.93 3.14
C PHE A 827 25.68 25.44 3.50
N GLY A 828 25.96 25.62 4.80
CA GLY A 828 27.28 26.01 5.28
C GLY A 828 28.37 24.99 4.92
N LEU A 829 28.08 23.69 5.05
CA LEU A 829 29.00 22.62 4.67
C LEU A 829 29.30 22.64 3.17
N GLU A 830 28.28 22.75 2.33
CA GLU A 830 28.44 22.77 0.88
C GLU A 830 29.22 24.02 0.44
N MET A 831 28.84 25.21 0.91
CA MET A 831 29.57 26.43 0.60
C MET A 831 31.02 26.38 1.08
N GLY A 832 31.28 25.84 2.28
CA GLY A 832 32.62 25.63 2.83
C GLY A 832 33.49 24.71 1.96
N ARG A 833 32.95 23.56 1.53
CA ARG A 833 33.63 22.65 0.59
C ARG A 833 33.96 23.34 -0.72
N GLY A 834 33.02 24.10 -1.27
CA GLY A 834 33.20 24.85 -2.50
C GLY A 834 34.29 25.92 -2.41
N LEU A 835 34.39 26.63 -1.29
CA LEU A 835 35.39 27.67 -1.04
C LEU A 835 36.79 27.09 -0.81
N LEU A 836 36.91 25.96 -0.10
CA LEU A 836 38.20 25.31 0.18
C LEU A 836 38.79 24.59 -1.04
N GLY A 837 37.95 24.14 -1.97
CA GLY A 837 38.37 23.40 -3.18
C GLY A 837 39.51 24.08 -3.97
N PRO A 838 39.36 25.35 -4.39
CA PRO A 838 40.41 26.10 -5.09
C PRO A 838 41.73 26.19 -4.31
N PHE A 839 41.69 26.39 -2.98
CA PHE A 839 42.89 26.48 -2.14
C PHE A 839 43.60 25.14 -2.02
N ALA A 840 42.84 24.05 -1.81
CA ALA A 840 43.39 22.70 -1.77
C ALA A 840 44.05 22.32 -3.10
N ARG A 841 43.45 22.71 -4.24
CA ARG A 841 44.04 22.50 -5.57
C ARG A 841 45.30 23.35 -5.78
N ALA A 842 45.25 24.64 -5.43
CA ALA A 842 46.43 25.51 -5.52
C ALA A 842 47.58 25.00 -4.63
N ALA A 843 47.28 24.49 -3.44
CA ALA A 843 48.27 23.85 -2.57
C ALA A 843 48.82 22.55 -3.17
N ALA A 844 47.97 21.71 -3.78
CA ALA A 844 48.40 20.49 -4.45
C ALA A 844 49.29 20.78 -5.68
N ASP A 845 48.96 21.82 -6.46
CA ASP A 845 49.76 22.29 -7.59
C ASP A 845 51.10 22.88 -7.09
N LEU A 846 51.10 23.67 -6.00
CA LEU A 846 52.31 24.23 -5.37
C LEU A 846 53.25 23.17 -4.79
N LEU A 847 52.70 22.07 -4.28
CA LEU A 847 53.44 20.96 -3.68
C LEU A 847 53.86 19.89 -4.71
N ASP A 848 53.63 20.14 -6.02
CA ASP A 848 53.93 19.21 -7.12
C ASP A 848 53.30 17.81 -6.93
N LEU A 849 52.21 17.73 -6.14
CA LEU A 849 51.47 16.49 -5.88
C LEU A 849 50.66 16.04 -7.11
N ARG A 850 50.62 16.89 -8.14
CA ARG A 850 50.08 16.61 -9.48
C ARG A 850 51.20 16.64 -10.51
N ARG A 851 52.23 15.82 -10.36
CA ARG A 851 53.08 15.49 -11.50
C ARG A 851 52.20 14.89 -12.59
N THR A 852 52.02 15.63 -13.67
CA THR A 852 51.65 15.07 -14.96
C THR A 852 52.79 14.12 -15.35
N PRO A 853 52.53 12.84 -15.68
CA PRO A 853 53.58 12.02 -16.28
C PRO A 853 54.02 12.75 -17.55
N THR A 854 55.30 13.08 -17.63
CA THR A 854 55.87 13.65 -18.85
C THR A 854 55.65 12.70 -20.02
N SER A 855 55.58 13.25 -21.22
CA SER A 855 55.21 12.54 -22.45
C SER A 855 56.06 11.33 -22.91
N PRO A 856 57.17 10.86 -22.28
CA PRO A 856 57.79 9.61 -22.70
C PRO A 856 57.10 8.33 -22.15
N GLU A 857 56.28 8.40 -21.11
CA GLU A 857 55.74 7.19 -20.44
C GLU A 857 54.47 6.59 -21.11
N ARG A 858 54.02 7.14 -22.24
CA ARG A 858 52.88 6.59 -23.00
C ARG A 858 53.26 5.53 -24.05
N HIS A 859 54.53 5.19 -24.17
CA HIS A 859 55.00 4.10 -25.03
C HIS A 859 55.89 3.13 -24.25
N LEU A 860 55.28 2.37 -23.34
CA LEU A 860 55.77 1.06 -22.89
C LEU A 860 54.57 0.17 -22.55
#